data_AF-A0A068SRE2-F1
#
_entry.id   AF-A0A068SRE2-F1
#
_cell.length_a   1.000
_cell.length_b   1.000
_cell.length_c   1.000
_cell.angle_alpha   90.00
_cell.angle_beta   90.00
_cell.angle_gamma   90.00
#
_symmetry.space_group_name_H-M   'P 1'
#
loop_
_entity.id
_entity.type
_entity.pdbx_description
1 polymer ?
#
loop_
_entity_poly.entity_id
_entity_poly.type
_entity_poly.pdbx_seq_one_letter_code
_entity_poly.pdbx_strand_id
1 'polypeptide(L)'
;MFRLTELSEIDLNQLFNLSPNPYVILDRELRLVGMNDAYLAVTGRSRQELLGRNMFDVFPSEPASVPGRLLRQSFAKVLSTGGVDHLPLLPYPIQGPDGELEDRYWSATHTPIKDEAGKLVFILQHTVDVTELHLLRSRSAGDAGLQFHTDLMRRADAVQGQNVALGEEREYLRMLFEQAPGFMAVLRGPEHVFSIVNRSYRTIVGREDLIGKTVREALPDIAGQGFYELLDEVYRTGTPYSAVGARVVLQPSESVPPEERFLDFVYQPIRDRDGLVSGIFVQGQDVTELRRAQEAARENEDRFRTLAQSLPTHVWTATPDGRMQWCNDQIFTYSGLESFYFDRERRSEMLHPDDSPRIAAAWGEAIRVGGRLETEIRLRRHDGVYRWFISRAVPIKNAEGEITLWVATNTDIDEQKQTESELSSLAETLGHRVEERTIELERTQEVLRQSQKMEAIGNLAGGIAHDFNNLLQVITGNLQLLGREFAGNEVAERRLNSALAGASRGARLASQLLAFGRRQPLSPKVINLSRLIREMDHLLRRSLGEAIEIDTIVGGGLWNTLVDPSNVENALLNLAINARDAMNGQGKLTIELGNVFLDDEYARHAFDIDVGKYVMLAVTDTGTGMTADILDKVFDPFFTTKPEGKGTGLGLSMVYGFVKQSGGHIRIYSEPGNGTTVRIYLPRSMEDEDLVGENASGAALGGDETILVVEDDEAVREITVSLLAELGYRVLRAKDADSGLAIVESGVPIDCLFTDVVMPGRLKSSDLAKRAKERLPHLGVLFTSGYTENSIVHGGRLDPGVNLLSKPYTRETLARKIRQVIDQSRQAPSPGLPESPPEITPVQPAVEQPSAPDLPIAVLLVEDEALIRISTADFLQDAGMTVVEAGSAAEALAAGGSQTIDILVTDVHLPEMSGLQLALKLRETLTDLPVIFATGDRNVPGSEELGRTALITKPYDYELLTTRIRSMVTPRSGG
;
A
#
# COMPACT_ATOMS: atom_id res chain seq x y z
N MET A 1 27.19 58.55 38.10
CA MET A 1 27.20 59.68 39.05
C MET A 1 27.78 60.94 38.40
N PHE A 2 29.04 60.96 37.92
CA PHE A 2 29.66 62.13 37.26
C PHE A 2 29.02 62.66 35.95
N ARG A 3 28.06 61.96 35.34
CA ARG A 3 27.24 62.48 34.20
C ARG A 3 25.90 63.12 34.63
N LEU A 4 25.64 63.26 35.92
CA LEU A 4 24.39 63.79 36.49
C LEU A 4 24.58 65.04 37.38
N THR A 5 25.80 65.59 37.39
CA THR A 5 26.18 66.84 38.06
C THR A 5 27.08 67.63 37.12
N GLU A 6 27.01 68.97 37.17
CA GLU A 6 27.75 69.89 36.28
C GLU A 6 29.25 69.97 36.60
N LEU A 7 29.93 68.82 36.69
CA LEU A 7 31.37 68.68 36.97
C LEU A 7 32.18 68.38 35.69
N SER A 8 31.63 68.69 34.52
CA SER A 8 32.23 68.44 33.20
C SER A 8 33.46 69.28 32.86
N GLU A 9 33.81 70.26 33.70
CA GLU A 9 35.02 71.10 33.57
C GLU A 9 36.20 70.64 34.45
N ILE A 10 36.04 69.61 35.29
CA ILE A 10 37.13 69.14 36.15
C ILE A 10 38.14 68.31 35.34
N ASP A 11 39.41 68.75 35.33
CA ASP A 11 40.50 67.95 34.77
C ASP A 11 40.70 66.67 35.60
N LEU A 12 40.27 65.55 35.03
CA LEU A 12 40.41 64.22 35.63
C LEU A 12 41.88 63.85 35.88
N ASN A 13 42.84 64.41 35.14
CA ASN A 13 44.26 64.20 35.42
C ASN A 13 44.68 64.93 36.70
N GLN A 14 44.18 66.14 36.94
CA GLN A 14 44.44 66.87 38.18
C GLN A 14 43.84 66.13 39.37
N LEU A 15 42.60 65.63 39.26
CA LEU A 15 41.94 64.89 40.32
C LEU A 15 42.61 63.52 40.59
N PHE A 16 43.10 62.83 39.56
CA PHE A 16 43.89 61.61 39.68
C PHE A 16 45.25 61.84 40.38
N ASN A 17 45.91 62.96 40.09
CA ASN A 17 47.19 63.35 40.74
C ASN A 17 47.01 63.88 42.18
N LEU A 18 45.86 64.47 42.51
CA LEU A 18 45.54 64.91 43.87
C LEU A 18 45.27 63.75 44.85
N SER A 19 45.11 62.53 44.36
CA SER A 19 44.96 61.36 45.24
C SER A 19 46.25 61.08 46.02
N PRO A 20 46.20 60.98 47.37
CA PRO A 20 47.35 60.56 48.17
C PRO A 20 47.71 59.08 48.02
N ASN A 21 46.80 58.28 47.44
CA ASN A 21 46.98 56.85 47.22
C ASN A 21 47.74 56.57 45.91
N PRO A 22 48.76 55.68 45.90
CA PRO A 22 49.49 55.28 44.70
C PRO A 22 48.64 54.52 43.67
N TYR A 23 48.42 55.12 42.50
CA TYR A 23 47.65 54.53 41.41
C TYR A 23 48.42 54.48 40.08
N VAL A 24 48.34 53.33 39.40
CA VAL A 24 48.82 53.12 38.02
C VAL A 24 47.73 52.45 37.18
N ILE A 25 47.66 52.81 35.90
CA ILE A 25 46.72 52.29 34.91
C ILE A 25 47.53 51.52 33.87
N LEU A 26 47.16 50.27 33.62
CA LEU A 26 47.76 49.39 32.64
C LEU A 26 46.80 49.10 31.48
N ASP A 27 47.31 48.94 30.27
CA ASP A 27 46.56 48.33 29.15
C ASP A 27 46.49 46.79 29.27
N ARG A 28 45.83 46.15 28.30
CA ARG A 28 45.60 44.70 28.30
C ARG A 28 46.88 43.90 28.08
N GLU A 29 47.88 44.53 27.46
CA GLU A 29 49.22 44.03 27.25
C GLU A 29 50.14 44.33 28.45
N LEU A 30 49.59 44.88 29.55
CA LEU A 30 50.25 45.25 30.80
C LEU A 30 51.33 46.34 30.65
N ARG A 31 51.14 47.27 29.70
CA ARG A 31 51.94 48.49 29.58
C ARG A 31 51.35 49.61 30.42
N LEU A 32 52.21 50.41 31.06
CA LEU A 32 51.78 51.51 31.90
C LEU A 32 51.31 52.69 31.03
N VAL A 33 50.03 53.02 31.09
CA VAL A 33 49.40 54.09 30.26
C VAL A 33 48.97 55.31 31.06
N GLY A 34 48.92 55.20 32.39
CA GLY A 34 48.64 56.31 33.31
C GLY A 34 49.23 56.02 34.69
N MET A 35 49.69 57.03 35.42
CA MET A 35 50.14 56.89 36.81
C MET A 35 50.12 58.24 37.52
N ASN A 36 49.71 58.25 38.77
CA ASN A 36 49.61 59.47 39.57
C ASN A 36 50.92 59.79 40.32
N ASP A 37 51.03 61.02 40.82
CA ASP A 37 52.27 61.49 41.46
C ASP A 37 52.61 60.70 42.74
N ALA A 38 51.60 60.19 43.48
CA ALA A 38 51.81 59.28 44.61
C ALA A 38 52.45 57.93 44.19
N TYR A 39 52.11 57.40 43.02
CA TYR A 39 52.74 56.19 42.47
C TYR A 39 54.20 56.42 42.06
N LEU A 40 54.50 57.58 41.47
CA LEU A 40 55.88 57.97 41.14
C LEU A 40 56.71 58.13 42.42
N ALA A 41 56.15 58.78 43.45
CA ALA A 41 56.80 58.98 44.73
C ALA A 41 57.12 57.65 45.45
N VAL A 42 56.18 56.70 45.49
CA VAL A 42 56.37 55.43 46.20
C VAL A 42 57.28 54.43 45.46
N THR A 43 57.39 54.55 44.13
CA THR A 43 58.24 53.68 43.30
C THR A 43 59.61 54.27 42.96
N GLY A 44 59.84 55.56 43.25
CA GLY A 44 61.11 56.25 42.96
C GLY A 44 61.45 56.37 41.47
N ARG A 45 60.45 56.26 40.57
CA ARG A 45 60.62 56.31 39.11
C ARG A 45 59.96 57.54 38.52
N SER A 46 60.52 58.06 37.43
CA SER A 46 59.95 59.20 36.70
C SER A 46 58.88 58.76 35.69
N ARG A 47 57.93 59.66 35.40
CA ARG A 47 56.82 59.40 34.46
C ARG A 47 57.30 59.02 33.05
N GLN A 48 58.45 59.54 32.61
CA GLN A 48 59.04 59.25 31.29
C GLN A 48 59.67 57.86 31.20
N GLU A 49 60.12 57.28 32.33
CA GLU A 49 60.68 55.92 32.36
C GLU A 49 59.59 54.85 32.34
N LEU A 50 58.42 55.15 32.90
CA LEU A 50 57.31 54.22 33.04
C LEU A 50 56.39 54.17 31.81
N LEU A 51 56.00 55.33 31.27
CA LEU A 51 54.91 55.43 30.30
C LEU A 51 55.20 54.66 29.00
N GLY A 52 54.24 53.82 28.59
CA GLY A 52 54.29 52.99 27.38
C GLY A 52 55.12 51.70 27.49
N ARG A 53 55.85 51.49 28.58
CA ARG A 53 56.64 50.26 28.81
C ARG A 53 55.84 49.19 29.54
N ASN A 54 56.21 47.91 29.39
CA ASN A 54 55.59 46.82 30.12
C ASN A 54 55.95 46.87 31.61
N MET A 55 55.00 46.57 32.50
CA MET A 55 55.20 46.53 33.95
C MET A 55 56.38 45.65 34.36
N PHE A 56 56.53 44.48 33.73
CA PHE A 56 57.59 43.53 34.07
C PHE A 56 58.96 43.83 33.45
N ASP A 57 59.03 44.79 32.51
CA ASP A 57 60.30 45.27 31.95
C ASP A 57 60.90 46.38 32.82
N VAL A 58 60.05 47.20 33.46
CA VAL A 58 60.49 48.35 34.29
C VAL A 58 60.63 47.98 35.76
N PHE A 59 59.80 47.05 36.23
CA PHE A 59 59.94 46.39 37.52
C PHE A 59 60.23 44.90 37.26
N PRO A 60 61.50 44.52 37.05
CA PRO A 60 61.86 43.15 36.73
C PRO A 60 61.68 42.25 37.95
N SER A 61 61.00 41.12 37.74
CA SER A 61 60.98 39.98 38.66
C SER A 61 61.18 38.69 37.90
N GLU A 62 61.98 37.78 38.47
CA GLU A 62 62.11 36.43 37.94
C GLU A 62 60.72 35.78 37.80
N PRO A 63 60.33 35.26 36.63
CA PRO A 63 59.02 34.63 36.43
C PRO A 63 58.76 33.43 37.36
N ALA A 64 59.82 32.80 37.88
CA ALA A 64 59.76 31.68 38.81
C ALA A 64 59.76 32.10 40.30
N SER A 65 59.88 33.39 40.62
CA SER A 65 59.76 33.88 42.00
C SER A 65 58.32 33.78 42.49
N VAL A 66 58.11 33.55 43.80
CA VAL A 66 56.76 33.53 44.39
C VAL A 66 56.01 34.86 44.17
N PRO A 67 56.62 36.04 44.37
CA PRO A 67 55.95 37.32 44.12
C PRO A 67 55.64 37.54 42.64
N GLY A 68 56.60 37.25 41.74
CA GLY A 68 56.40 37.36 40.30
C GLY A 68 55.27 36.48 39.78
N ARG A 69 55.12 35.26 40.30
CA ARG A 69 53.98 34.38 39.98
C ARG A 69 52.65 34.95 40.49
N LEU A 70 52.57 35.35 41.76
CA LEU A 70 51.33 35.87 42.36
C LEU A 70 50.83 37.12 41.63
N LEU A 71 51.74 38.04 41.29
CA LEU A 71 51.40 39.27 40.56
C LEU A 71 50.92 38.97 39.13
N ARG A 72 51.61 38.10 38.39
CA ARG A 72 51.19 37.68 37.04
C ARG A 72 49.85 36.93 37.05
N GLN A 73 49.62 36.06 38.04
CA GLN A 73 48.37 35.33 38.20
C GLN A 73 47.19 36.28 38.50
N SER A 74 47.41 37.30 39.34
CA SER A 74 46.39 38.31 39.64
C SER A 74 45.98 39.09 38.38
N PHE A 75 46.94 39.60 37.60
CA PHE A 75 46.63 40.25 36.32
C PHE A 75 45.91 39.32 35.33
N ALA A 76 46.36 38.08 35.17
CA ALA A 76 45.71 37.11 34.29
C ALA A 76 44.27 36.78 34.72
N LYS A 77 44.01 36.72 36.04
CA LYS A 77 42.67 36.54 36.61
C LYS A 77 41.76 37.74 36.33
N VAL A 78 42.24 38.97 36.47
CA VAL A 78 41.47 40.18 36.14
C VAL A 78 41.18 40.27 34.64
N LEU A 79 42.16 39.99 33.77
CA LEU A 79 41.98 40.00 32.32
C LEU A 79 41.00 38.94 31.80
N SER A 80 40.91 37.79 32.46
CA SER A 80 40.02 36.68 32.07
C SER A 80 38.62 36.77 32.67
N THR A 81 38.50 37.15 33.95
CA THR A 81 37.21 37.20 34.66
C THR A 81 36.52 38.56 34.56
N GLY A 82 37.27 39.64 34.34
CA GLY A 82 36.73 41.00 34.39
C GLY A 82 36.21 41.41 35.77
N GLY A 83 36.65 40.75 36.85
CA GLY A 83 36.41 41.12 38.26
C GLY A 83 37.64 41.73 38.93
N VAL A 84 37.46 42.28 40.15
CA VAL A 84 38.54 42.84 40.98
C VAL A 84 39.33 41.70 41.65
N ASP A 85 40.65 41.86 41.77
CA ASP A 85 41.51 40.93 42.53
C ASP A 85 42.43 41.68 43.51
N HIS A 86 42.70 41.10 44.68
CA HIS A 86 43.46 41.73 45.76
C HIS A 86 44.56 40.81 46.30
N LEU A 87 45.78 41.34 46.38
CA LEU A 87 46.97 40.70 46.94
C LEU A 87 47.30 41.38 48.28
N PRO A 88 47.05 40.72 49.44
CA PRO A 88 47.17 41.36 50.74
C PRO A 88 48.63 41.59 51.18
N LEU A 89 49.57 40.76 50.71
CA LEU A 89 51.00 40.90 50.98
C LEU A 89 51.82 40.34 49.80
N LEU A 90 52.68 41.19 49.23
CA LEU A 90 53.57 40.89 48.12
C LEU A 90 54.96 41.43 48.48
N PRO A 91 55.93 40.59 48.86
CA PRO A 91 57.31 41.04 49.02
C PRO A 91 57.88 41.29 47.63
N TYR A 92 58.18 42.55 47.30
CA TYR A 92 58.67 42.94 45.99
C TYR A 92 59.74 44.02 46.18
N PRO A 93 61.02 43.72 45.90
CA PRO A 93 62.08 44.68 46.12
C PRO A 93 61.95 45.83 45.11
N ILE A 94 62.07 47.06 45.59
CA ILE A 94 62.14 48.25 44.75
C ILE A 94 63.54 48.86 44.90
N GLN A 95 64.07 49.33 43.78
CA GLN A 95 65.37 49.98 43.76
C GLN A 95 65.25 51.40 44.35
N GLY A 96 65.93 51.65 45.46
CA GLY A 96 65.95 52.95 46.13
C GLY A 96 66.65 54.03 45.31
N PRO A 97 66.62 55.30 45.77
CA PRO A 97 67.21 56.44 45.06
C PRO A 97 68.71 56.28 44.73
N ASP A 98 69.42 55.52 45.58
CA ASP A 98 70.87 55.31 45.49
C ASP A 98 71.26 54.11 44.59
N GLY A 99 70.28 53.37 44.06
CA GLY A 99 70.49 52.25 43.14
C GLY A 99 70.54 50.86 43.79
N GLU A 100 70.50 50.74 45.11
CA GLU A 100 70.37 49.44 45.80
C GLU A 100 68.90 48.94 45.84
N LEU A 101 68.71 47.63 45.95
CA LEU A 101 67.38 46.99 46.04
C LEU A 101 66.94 46.85 47.50
N GLU A 102 65.84 47.49 47.88
CA GLU A 102 65.24 47.39 49.21
C GLU A 102 64.09 46.37 49.23
N ASP A 103 64.15 45.39 50.14
CA ASP A 103 63.05 44.45 50.37
C ASP A 103 61.83 45.14 51.01
N ARG A 104 60.81 45.40 50.20
CA ARG A 104 59.56 46.05 50.61
C ARG A 104 58.35 45.13 50.49
N TYR A 105 57.38 45.33 51.37
CA TYR A 105 56.16 44.55 51.45
C TYR A 105 54.97 45.38 51.01
N TRP A 106 54.28 44.92 49.96
CA TRP A 106 53.20 45.67 49.31
C TRP A 106 51.85 44.98 49.49
N SER A 107 50.80 45.77 49.64
CA SER A 107 49.42 45.33 49.36
C SER A 107 48.98 45.93 48.02
N ALA A 108 48.41 45.11 47.13
CA ALA A 108 48.04 45.52 45.78
C ALA A 108 46.60 45.13 45.42
N THR A 109 45.87 46.01 44.72
CA THR A 109 44.51 45.73 44.24
C THR A 109 44.40 46.05 42.75
N HIS A 110 43.89 45.10 41.97
CA HIS A 110 43.74 45.22 40.51
C HIS A 110 42.25 45.31 40.15
N THR A 111 41.83 46.47 39.63
CA THR A 111 40.44 46.80 39.32
C THR A 111 40.27 46.96 37.81
N PRO A 112 39.41 46.16 37.14
CA PRO A 112 39.21 46.27 35.70
C PRO A 112 38.37 47.49 35.34
N ILE A 113 38.88 48.31 34.41
CA ILE A 113 38.13 49.40 33.76
C ILE A 113 37.56 48.88 32.45
N LYS A 114 36.24 49.04 32.28
CA LYS A 114 35.49 48.60 31.10
C LYS A 114 34.97 49.81 30.31
N ASP A 115 34.82 49.65 29.00
CA ASP A 115 34.15 50.63 28.15
C ASP A 115 32.61 50.57 28.29
N GLU A 116 31.91 51.46 27.57
CA GLU A 116 30.45 51.51 27.54
C GLU A 116 29.80 50.24 26.95
N ALA A 117 30.56 49.41 26.22
CA ALA A 117 30.15 48.09 25.74
C ALA A 117 30.46 46.95 26.74
N GLY A 118 30.97 47.27 27.93
CA GLY A 118 31.29 46.31 28.99
C GLY A 118 32.59 45.53 28.77
N LYS A 119 33.38 45.86 27.74
CA LYS A 119 34.65 45.19 27.44
C LYS A 119 35.77 45.79 28.28
N LEU A 120 36.62 44.95 28.87
CA LEU A 120 37.79 45.41 29.63
C LEU A 120 38.79 46.10 28.70
N VAL A 121 39.12 47.36 29.00
CA VAL A 121 40.07 48.18 28.24
C VAL A 121 41.36 48.43 29.03
N PHE A 122 41.25 48.70 30.33
CA PHE A 122 42.40 48.97 31.21
C PHE A 122 42.28 48.24 32.56
N ILE A 123 43.37 48.21 33.33
CA ILE A 123 43.39 47.78 34.73
C ILE A 123 43.94 48.93 35.57
N LEU A 124 43.18 49.40 36.55
CA LEU A 124 43.65 50.30 37.60
C LEU A 124 44.25 49.47 38.74
N GLN A 125 45.52 49.68 39.03
CA GLN A 125 46.21 49.09 40.17
C GLN A 125 46.40 50.14 41.27
N HIS A 126 46.07 49.74 42.51
CA HIS A 126 46.35 50.47 43.74
C HIS A 126 47.44 49.74 44.52
N THR A 127 48.47 50.42 45.01
CA THR A 127 49.54 49.81 45.83
C THR A 127 49.81 50.59 47.12
N VAL A 128 50.07 49.86 48.21
CA VAL A 128 50.40 50.43 49.54
C VAL A 128 51.60 49.69 50.11
N ASP A 129 52.61 50.43 50.59
CA ASP A 129 53.76 49.90 51.34
C ASP A 129 53.34 49.64 52.80
N VAL A 130 53.53 48.41 53.29
CA VAL A 130 53.15 47.98 54.65
C VAL A 130 54.35 47.49 55.47
N THR A 131 55.56 47.82 55.05
CA THR A 131 56.83 47.29 55.59
C THR A 131 57.01 47.57 57.09
N GLU A 132 56.76 48.80 57.56
CA GLU A 132 56.91 49.16 58.98
C GLU A 132 55.94 48.38 59.89
N LEU A 133 54.69 48.20 59.44
CA LEU A 133 53.64 47.50 60.20
C LEU A 133 53.90 45.98 60.26
N HIS A 134 54.59 45.43 59.25
CA HIS A 134 55.11 44.06 59.25
C HIS A 134 56.30 43.88 60.22
N LEU A 135 57.21 44.86 60.27
CA LEU A 135 58.40 44.84 61.15
C LEU A 135 58.08 45.08 62.63
N LEU A 136 57.06 45.90 62.95
CA LEU A 136 56.61 46.13 64.32
C LEU A 136 56.00 44.87 64.95
N ARG A 137 55.15 44.15 64.21
CA ARG A 137 54.53 42.90 64.68
C ARG A 137 55.54 41.78 64.96
N SER A 138 56.69 41.80 64.29
CA SER A 138 57.75 40.78 64.44
C SER A 138 58.77 41.10 65.54
N ARG A 139 58.78 42.32 66.11
CA ARG A 139 59.68 42.70 67.21
C ARG A 139 59.07 42.64 68.61
N SER A 140 57.75 42.62 68.76
CA SER A 140 57.06 42.71 70.06
C SER A 140 56.79 41.36 70.76
N ALA A 141 57.36 40.25 70.29
CA ALA A 141 57.21 38.92 70.88
C ALA A 141 58.45 38.50 71.69
N GLY A 142 58.81 39.30 72.71
CA GLY A 142 59.95 39.07 73.61
C GLY A 142 59.54 39.05 75.08
N ASP A 143 60.01 38.04 75.81
CA ASP A 143 59.58 37.68 77.17
C ASP A 143 59.85 38.74 78.27
N ALA A 144 59.14 38.58 79.41
CA ALA A 144 59.38 39.20 80.73
C ALA A 144 58.79 40.60 81.10
N GLY A 145 57.94 41.23 80.29
CA GLY A 145 57.34 42.55 80.62
C GLY A 145 56.00 42.54 81.40
N LEU A 146 55.31 41.40 81.53
CA LEU A 146 53.84 41.36 81.62
C LEU A 146 53.17 41.46 83.01
N GLN A 147 53.92 41.48 84.12
CA GLN A 147 53.32 41.38 85.48
C GLN A 147 53.36 42.66 86.33
N PHE A 148 54.34 43.55 86.14
CA PHE A 148 54.49 44.74 87.01
C PHE A 148 53.73 45.98 86.51
N HIS A 149 53.43 46.05 85.20
CA HIS A 149 52.66 47.16 84.62
C HIS A 149 51.16 47.08 84.95
N THR A 150 50.69 45.87 85.24
CA THR A 150 49.27 45.49 85.26
C THR A 150 48.52 46.02 86.47
N ASP A 151 49.16 46.15 87.63
CA ASP A 151 48.47 46.45 88.90
C ASP A 151 48.46 47.96 89.23
N LEU A 152 49.38 48.75 88.67
CA LEU A 152 49.39 50.21 88.82
C LEU A 152 48.41 50.90 87.85
N MET A 153 48.38 50.45 86.58
CA MET A 153 47.36 50.85 85.60
C MET A 153 45.95 50.62 86.14
N ARG A 154 45.69 49.41 86.68
CA ARG A 154 44.39 48.97 87.19
C ARG A 154 43.74 49.88 88.24
N ARG A 155 44.51 50.65 89.02
CA ARG A 155 43.97 51.62 89.99
C ARG A 155 43.71 53.01 89.42
N ALA A 156 44.48 53.44 88.42
CA ALA A 156 44.21 54.68 87.69
C ALA A 156 43.02 54.50 86.72
N ASP A 157 43.01 53.38 85.98
CA ASP A 157 41.93 52.96 85.08
C ASP A 157 40.60 52.78 85.80
N ALA A 158 40.58 52.38 87.08
CA ALA A 158 39.33 52.22 87.83
C ALA A 158 38.59 53.55 88.07
N VAL A 159 39.31 54.66 88.28
CA VAL A 159 38.72 55.98 88.57
C VAL A 159 38.45 56.75 87.28
N GLN A 160 39.38 56.70 86.32
CA GLN A 160 39.16 57.28 84.99
C GLN A 160 38.07 56.51 84.25
N GLY A 161 38.07 55.18 84.36
CA GLY A 161 37.06 54.28 83.83
C GLY A 161 35.67 54.47 84.45
N GLN A 162 35.51 54.98 85.68
CA GLN A 162 34.16 55.30 86.19
C GLN A 162 33.58 56.59 85.57
N ASN A 163 34.40 57.63 85.36
CA ASN A 163 33.94 58.85 84.70
C ASN A 163 33.79 58.68 83.18
N VAL A 164 34.67 57.89 82.56
CA VAL A 164 34.52 57.46 81.17
C VAL A 164 33.31 56.54 81.04
N ALA A 165 33.11 55.55 81.92
CA ALA A 165 31.91 54.69 81.88
C ALA A 165 30.61 55.47 82.07
N LEU A 166 30.54 56.52 82.90
CA LEU A 166 29.33 57.36 82.99
C LEU A 166 29.09 58.23 81.73
N GLY A 167 30.15 58.60 81.02
CA GLY A 167 30.08 59.27 79.72
C GLY A 167 29.66 58.31 78.61
N GLU A 168 30.38 57.19 78.49
CA GLU A 168 30.13 56.08 77.57
C GLU A 168 28.76 55.46 77.82
N GLU A 169 28.31 55.25 79.05
CA GLU A 169 26.95 54.73 79.36
C GLU A 169 25.88 55.72 78.90
N ARG A 170 26.11 57.03 79.06
CA ARG A 170 25.14 58.05 78.59
C ARG A 170 25.14 58.16 77.06
N GLU A 171 26.29 58.04 76.40
CA GLU A 171 26.39 58.00 74.94
C GLU A 171 25.88 56.66 74.37
N TYR A 172 26.10 55.55 75.07
CA TYR A 172 25.61 54.21 74.75
C TYR A 172 24.10 54.13 74.89
N LEU A 173 23.51 54.63 75.98
CA LEU A 173 22.06 54.73 76.12
C LEU A 173 21.45 55.64 75.05
N ARG A 174 22.12 56.75 74.70
CA ARG A 174 21.69 57.62 73.59
C ARG A 174 21.82 56.93 72.23
N MET A 175 22.88 56.15 72.01
CA MET A 175 23.12 55.38 70.79
C MET A 175 22.11 54.24 70.65
N LEU A 176 21.82 53.50 71.72
CA LEU A 176 20.78 52.47 71.79
C LEU A 176 19.41 53.06 71.48
N PHE A 177 19.07 54.22 72.06
CA PHE A 177 17.84 54.93 71.75
C PHE A 177 17.79 55.35 70.27
N GLU A 178 18.86 55.96 69.75
CA GLU A 178 18.97 56.45 68.36
C GLU A 178 18.92 55.32 67.32
N GLN A 179 19.52 54.16 67.63
CA GLN A 179 19.56 52.96 66.78
C GLN A 179 18.40 51.99 67.03
N ALA A 180 17.50 52.26 67.98
CA ALA A 180 16.40 51.34 68.28
C ALA A 180 15.50 51.13 67.04
N PRO A 181 15.14 49.87 66.70
CA PRO A 181 14.40 49.57 65.47
C PRO A 181 12.95 50.08 65.50
N GLY A 182 12.37 50.24 66.69
CA GLY A 182 11.09 50.92 66.87
C GLY A 182 11.25 52.45 66.86
N PHE A 183 10.23 53.16 66.40
CA PHE A 183 10.17 54.62 66.55
C PHE A 183 10.01 54.98 68.04
N MET A 184 10.81 55.93 68.51
CA MET A 184 10.78 56.37 69.91
C MET A 184 10.91 57.89 70.03
N ALA A 185 10.15 58.48 70.94
CA ALA A 185 10.21 59.90 71.28
C ALA A 185 9.92 60.16 72.76
N VAL A 186 10.43 61.27 73.30
CA VAL A 186 10.12 61.78 74.64
C VAL A 186 9.54 63.18 74.49
N LEU A 187 8.27 63.31 74.84
CA LEU A 187 7.49 64.55 74.86
C LEU A 187 7.51 65.16 76.27
N ARG A 188 7.54 66.49 76.41
CA ARG A 188 7.58 67.19 77.71
C ARG A 188 6.51 68.27 77.83
N GLY A 189 6.00 68.42 79.05
CA GLY A 189 4.99 69.42 79.41
C GLY A 189 3.60 69.14 78.78
N PRO A 190 2.61 69.99 79.09
CA PRO A 190 1.23 69.82 78.61
C PRO A 190 1.08 70.03 77.10
N GLU A 191 1.98 70.80 76.47
CA GLU A 191 1.98 71.07 75.02
C GLU A 191 2.70 69.98 74.19
N HIS A 192 3.10 68.87 74.82
CA HIS A 192 3.77 67.73 74.19
C HIS A 192 4.98 68.13 73.33
N VAL A 193 5.94 68.86 73.91
CA VAL A 193 7.13 69.33 73.18
C VAL A 193 8.13 68.19 72.99
N PHE A 194 8.54 67.91 71.75
CA PHE A 194 9.56 66.91 71.44
C PHE A 194 10.90 67.27 72.09
N SER A 195 11.39 66.43 73.01
CA SER A 195 12.65 66.64 73.72
C SER A 195 13.77 65.68 73.31
N ILE A 196 13.41 64.45 72.91
CA ILE A 196 14.31 63.45 72.33
C ILE A 196 13.51 62.65 71.29
N VAL A 197 14.08 62.35 70.13
CA VAL A 197 13.44 61.60 69.04
C VAL A 197 14.49 60.76 68.31
N ASN A 198 14.26 59.46 68.11
CA ASN A 198 15.23 58.58 67.46
C ASN A 198 15.14 58.59 65.93
N ARG A 199 16.14 57.99 65.27
CA ARG A 199 16.19 57.88 63.81
C ARG A 199 14.93 57.23 63.23
N SER A 200 14.44 56.16 63.84
CA SER A 200 13.27 55.41 63.37
C SER A 200 12.00 56.28 63.38
N TYR A 201 11.85 57.15 64.38
CA TYR A 201 10.76 58.13 64.45
C TYR A 201 10.91 59.25 63.41
N ARG A 202 12.11 59.78 63.19
CA ARG A 202 12.35 60.79 62.12
C ARG A 202 12.11 60.21 60.73
N THR A 203 12.47 58.93 60.54
CA THR A 203 12.26 58.19 59.29
C THR A 203 10.79 57.96 59.00
N ILE A 204 9.98 57.54 59.98
CA ILE A 204 8.56 57.21 59.75
C ILE A 204 7.69 58.44 59.47
N VAL A 205 7.97 59.58 60.13
CA VAL A 205 7.27 60.85 59.86
C VAL A 205 7.90 61.63 58.71
N GLY A 206 9.09 61.22 58.23
CA GLY A 206 9.82 61.85 57.14
C GLY A 206 10.29 63.29 57.41
N ARG A 207 10.51 63.67 58.68
CA ARG A 207 10.93 65.02 59.09
C ARG A 207 12.03 64.96 60.13
N GLU A 208 13.10 65.72 59.89
CA GLU A 208 14.27 65.77 60.79
C GLU A 208 14.13 66.84 61.90
N ASP A 209 13.53 67.99 61.58
CA ASP A 209 13.43 69.14 62.49
C ASP A 209 12.19 69.06 63.40
N LEU A 210 12.26 68.18 64.40
CA LEU A 210 11.19 67.90 65.37
C LEU A 210 11.49 68.47 66.78
N ILE A 211 12.75 68.47 67.22
CA ILE A 211 13.14 68.79 68.60
C ILE A 211 12.82 70.26 68.94
N GLY A 212 12.17 70.48 70.08
CA GLY A 212 11.78 71.80 70.57
C GLY A 212 10.42 72.31 70.06
N LYS A 213 9.78 71.61 69.12
CA LYS A 213 8.42 71.91 68.64
C LYS A 213 7.38 71.08 69.40
N THR A 214 6.15 71.58 69.47
CA THR A 214 5.00 70.78 69.92
C THR A 214 4.69 69.68 68.89
N VAL A 215 4.06 68.58 69.32
CA VAL A 215 3.57 67.54 68.38
C VAL A 215 2.61 68.12 67.33
N ARG A 216 1.84 69.16 67.67
CA ARG A 216 0.88 69.81 66.76
C ARG A 216 1.58 70.62 65.64
N GLU A 217 2.67 71.31 65.96
CA GLU A 217 3.48 72.05 64.97
C GLU A 217 4.38 71.13 64.15
N ALA A 218 4.92 70.08 64.78
CA ALA A 218 5.87 69.16 64.15
C ALA A 218 5.18 68.11 63.28
N LEU A 219 3.94 67.71 63.61
CA LEU A 219 3.12 66.72 62.92
C LEU A 219 1.69 67.24 62.65
N PRO A 220 1.49 68.32 61.86
CA PRO A 220 0.15 68.81 61.48
C PRO A 220 -0.70 67.79 60.71
N ASP A 221 -0.08 66.83 60.03
CA ASP A 221 -0.72 65.79 59.22
C ASP A 221 -1.56 64.79 60.03
N ILE A 222 -1.24 64.57 61.31
CA ILE A 222 -2.06 63.73 62.21
C ILE A 222 -3.25 64.48 62.85
N ALA A 223 -3.49 65.74 62.46
CA ALA A 223 -4.66 66.50 62.92
C ALA A 223 -5.97 65.83 62.48
N GLY A 224 -6.92 65.73 63.41
CA GLY A 224 -8.21 65.06 63.17
C GLY A 224 -8.14 63.53 63.10
N GLN A 225 -6.95 62.91 63.23
CA GLN A 225 -6.79 61.46 63.27
C GLN A 225 -6.86 60.87 64.71
N GLY A 226 -7.07 61.70 65.74
CA GLY A 226 -7.28 61.29 67.13
C GLY A 226 -6.01 61.18 68.00
N PHE A 227 -4.82 61.25 67.40
CA PHE A 227 -3.54 61.06 68.12
C PHE A 227 -3.22 62.19 69.11
N TYR A 228 -3.61 63.44 68.82
CA TYR A 228 -3.40 64.54 69.76
C TYR A 228 -4.26 64.38 71.02
N GLU A 229 -5.52 64.01 70.82
CA GLU A 229 -6.52 63.83 71.87
C GLU A 229 -6.10 62.70 72.82
N LEU A 230 -5.51 61.62 72.28
CA LEU A 230 -4.89 60.55 73.05
C LEU A 230 -3.67 61.01 73.87
N LEU A 231 -2.81 61.88 73.33
CA LEU A 231 -1.69 62.46 74.08
C LEU A 231 -2.18 63.36 75.23
N ASP A 232 -3.17 64.22 74.96
CA ASP A 232 -3.80 65.10 75.96
C ASP A 232 -4.43 64.27 77.09
N GLU A 233 -5.12 63.17 76.76
CA GLU A 233 -5.72 62.27 77.73
C GLU A 233 -4.68 61.54 78.58
N VAL A 234 -3.63 60.98 77.98
CA VAL A 234 -2.54 60.30 78.69
C VAL A 234 -1.81 61.26 79.64
N TYR A 235 -1.56 62.51 79.23
CA TYR A 235 -0.93 63.52 80.08
C TYR A 235 -1.83 63.93 81.25
N ARG A 236 -3.11 64.22 80.99
CA ARG A 236 -4.08 64.66 82.00
C ARG A 236 -4.43 63.58 83.02
N THR A 237 -4.57 62.32 82.58
CA THR A 237 -4.98 61.20 83.45
C THR A 237 -3.79 60.49 84.08
N GLY A 238 -2.63 60.49 83.40
CA GLY A 238 -1.48 59.68 83.77
C GLY A 238 -1.72 58.17 83.61
N THR A 239 -2.70 57.77 82.79
CA THR A 239 -2.97 56.38 82.37
C THR A 239 -2.30 56.14 81.01
N PRO A 240 -1.52 55.06 80.83
CA PRO A 240 -0.91 54.75 79.54
C PRO A 240 -1.94 54.28 78.50
N TYR A 241 -1.66 54.54 77.23
CA TYR A 241 -2.46 54.08 76.09
C TYR A 241 -1.62 53.20 75.16
N SER A 242 -2.22 52.17 74.58
CA SER A 242 -1.57 51.27 73.61
C SER A 242 -2.51 50.90 72.48
N ALA A 243 -2.03 50.92 71.23
CA ALA A 243 -2.79 50.48 70.07
C ALA A 243 -1.98 49.51 69.21
N VAL A 244 -2.67 48.58 68.55
CA VAL A 244 -2.11 47.57 67.64
C VAL A 244 -2.76 47.74 66.27
N GLY A 245 -1.95 47.90 65.24
CA GLY A 245 -2.37 48.12 63.86
C GLY A 245 -3.15 49.42 63.68
N ALA A 246 -2.79 50.47 64.42
CA ALA A 246 -3.41 51.79 64.31
C ALA A 246 -3.10 52.41 62.95
N ARG A 247 -4.14 52.74 62.20
CA ARG A 247 -4.04 53.35 60.87
C ARG A 247 -3.73 54.84 61.02
N VAL A 248 -2.61 55.29 60.47
CA VAL A 248 -2.24 56.70 60.39
C VAL A 248 -1.93 57.07 58.94
N VAL A 249 -2.30 58.28 58.54
CA VAL A 249 -1.87 58.88 57.28
C VAL A 249 -0.80 59.92 57.61
N LEU A 250 0.40 59.75 57.07
CA LEU A 250 1.54 60.66 57.27
C LEU A 250 1.92 61.32 55.96
N GLN A 251 2.31 62.59 56.01
CA GLN A 251 2.73 63.35 54.82
C GLN A 251 4.04 64.09 55.09
N PRO A 252 5.22 63.51 54.78
CA PRO A 252 6.54 64.09 55.08
C PRO A 252 6.70 65.57 54.71
N SER A 253 6.27 65.95 53.51
CA SER A 253 6.25 67.33 53.01
C SER A 253 5.11 67.53 52.02
N GLU A 254 4.71 68.78 51.73
CA GLU A 254 3.66 69.09 50.75
C GLU A 254 3.93 68.52 49.34
N SER A 255 5.20 68.27 49.02
CA SER A 255 5.67 67.66 47.76
C SER A 255 5.59 66.13 47.72
N VAL A 256 5.35 65.46 48.85
CA VAL A 256 5.21 64.01 48.95
C VAL A 256 3.72 63.68 49.15
N PRO A 257 3.14 62.71 48.42
CA PRO A 257 1.75 62.33 48.63
C PRO A 257 1.55 61.72 50.03
N PRO A 258 0.39 61.91 50.68
CA PRO A 258 0.09 61.26 51.96
C PRO A 258 0.17 59.74 51.84
N GLU A 259 0.91 59.08 52.74
CA GLU A 259 1.04 57.63 52.78
C GLU A 259 0.32 57.05 53.99
N GLU A 260 -0.41 55.95 53.78
CA GLU A 260 -1.04 55.16 54.84
C GLU A 260 -0.05 54.17 55.46
N ARG A 261 0.09 54.24 56.79
CA ARG A 261 0.91 53.37 57.63
C ARG A 261 0.07 52.72 58.74
N PHE A 262 0.47 51.54 59.18
CA PHE A 262 -0.11 50.82 60.31
C PHE A 262 0.91 50.69 61.43
N LEU A 263 0.60 51.26 62.60
CA LEU A 263 1.52 51.36 63.72
C LEU A 263 1.05 50.56 64.94
N ASP A 264 1.96 49.83 65.55
CA ASP A 264 1.81 49.29 66.90
C ASP A 264 2.55 50.25 67.85
N PHE A 265 1.87 50.89 68.80
CA PHE A 265 2.51 51.90 69.65
C PHE A 265 1.92 52.02 71.06
N VAL A 266 2.71 52.62 71.94
CA VAL A 266 2.38 52.94 73.33
C VAL A 266 2.72 54.40 73.63
N TYR A 267 1.81 55.09 74.32
CA TYR A 267 2.03 56.36 74.99
C TYR A 267 2.10 56.11 76.50
N GLN A 268 3.30 56.20 77.06
CA GLN A 268 3.59 55.94 78.48
C GLN A 268 3.87 57.26 79.21
N PRO A 269 3.07 57.65 80.22
CA PRO A 269 3.30 58.90 80.94
C PRO A 269 4.55 58.81 81.83
N ILE A 270 5.44 59.80 81.71
CA ILE A 270 6.66 59.95 82.52
C ILE A 270 6.33 60.80 83.73
N ARG A 271 6.53 60.26 84.93
CA ARG A 271 6.29 60.98 86.19
C ARG A 271 7.57 61.57 86.76
N ASP A 272 7.47 62.74 87.37
CA ASP A 272 8.55 63.36 88.14
C ASP A 272 8.65 62.79 89.57
N ARG A 273 9.50 63.40 90.40
CA ARG A 273 9.73 62.97 91.79
C ARG A 273 8.54 63.24 92.72
N ASP A 274 7.64 64.14 92.32
CA ASP A 274 6.43 64.48 93.08
C ASP A 274 5.20 63.68 92.58
N GLY A 275 5.41 62.79 91.59
CA GLY A 275 4.40 61.87 91.05
C GLY A 275 3.53 62.48 89.94
N LEU A 276 3.74 63.75 89.60
CA LEU A 276 3.02 64.46 88.53
C LEU A 276 3.55 64.04 87.16
N VAL A 277 2.71 64.11 86.12
CA VAL A 277 3.11 63.77 84.76
C VAL A 277 3.93 64.92 84.17
N SER A 278 5.20 64.67 83.91
CA SER A 278 6.15 65.65 83.36
C SER A 278 6.30 65.55 81.84
N GLY A 279 5.86 64.44 81.25
CA GLY A 279 5.95 64.17 79.82
C GLY A 279 5.36 62.83 79.41
N ILE A 280 5.52 62.46 78.15
CA ILE A 280 5.08 61.17 77.59
C ILE A 280 6.25 60.53 76.82
N PHE A 281 6.54 59.27 77.11
CA PHE A 281 7.37 58.42 76.28
C PHE A 281 6.50 57.75 75.22
N VAL A 282 6.84 57.97 73.96
CA VAL A 282 6.22 57.33 72.80
C VAL A 282 7.18 56.23 72.32
N GLN A 283 6.68 55.01 72.16
CA GLN A 283 7.39 53.92 71.52
C GLN A 283 6.45 53.15 70.61
N GLY A 284 6.92 52.74 69.43
CA GLY A 284 6.17 51.83 68.56
C GLY A 284 6.98 51.26 67.41
N GLN A 285 6.32 50.50 66.54
CA GLN A 285 6.90 49.90 65.35
C GLN A 285 5.93 50.05 64.16
N ASP A 286 6.49 50.23 62.96
CA ASP A 286 5.74 50.15 61.71
C ASP A 286 5.51 48.66 61.35
N VAL A 287 4.24 48.27 61.22
CA VAL A 287 3.83 46.89 60.86
C VAL A 287 3.19 46.84 59.47
N THR A 288 3.33 47.89 58.66
CA THR A 288 2.69 48.04 57.34
C THR A 288 3.09 46.93 56.37
N GLU A 289 4.38 46.60 56.24
CA GLU A 289 4.83 45.53 55.33
C GLU A 289 4.32 44.15 55.75
N LEU A 290 4.33 43.86 57.06
CA LEU A 290 3.85 42.60 57.61
C LEU A 290 2.35 42.40 57.32
N ARG A 291 1.53 43.43 57.52
CA ARG A 291 0.10 43.37 57.17
C ARG A 291 -0.13 43.21 55.68
N ARG A 292 0.53 44.02 54.84
CA ARG A 292 0.42 43.91 53.36
C ARG A 292 0.81 42.51 52.88
N ALA A 293 1.84 41.88 53.46
CA ALA A 293 2.24 40.51 53.14
C ALA A 293 1.21 39.45 53.59
N GLN A 294 0.62 39.61 54.79
CA GLN A 294 -0.43 38.71 55.29
C GLN A 294 -1.73 38.81 54.47
N GLU A 295 -2.12 40.03 54.10
CA GLU A 295 -3.30 40.28 53.26
C GLU A 295 -3.08 39.72 51.84
N ALA A 296 -1.93 39.95 51.22
CA ALA A 296 -1.60 39.39 49.91
C ALA A 296 -1.48 37.85 49.92
N ALA A 297 -1.00 37.25 51.02
CA ALA A 297 -0.98 35.79 51.16
C ALA A 297 -2.40 35.21 51.24
N ARG A 298 -3.28 35.84 52.02
CA ARG A 298 -4.70 35.47 52.13
C ARG A 298 -5.45 35.65 50.82
N GLU A 299 -5.26 36.77 50.14
CA GLU A 299 -5.85 37.03 48.81
C GLU A 299 -5.41 35.96 47.79
N ASN A 300 -4.13 35.55 47.82
CA ASN A 300 -3.65 34.47 46.96
C ASN A 300 -4.25 33.09 47.31
N GLU A 301 -4.45 32.77 48.60
CA GLU A 301 -5.14 31.53 49.00
C GLU A 301 -6.61 31.54 48.55
N ASP A 302 -7.34 32.61 48.85
CA ASP A 302 -8.75 32.77 48.46
C ASP A 302 -8.90 32.75 46.92
N ARG A 303 -7.95 33.35 46.19
CA ARG A 303 -7.89 33.31 44.72
C ARG A 303 -7.59 31.91 44.18
N PHE A 304 -6.65 31.17 44.76
CA PHE A 304 -6.36 29.79 44.36
C PHE A 304 -7.59 28.89 44.61
N ARG A 305 -8.21 29.01 45.79
CA ARG A 305 -9.43 28.27 46.17
C ARG A 305 -10.58 28.58 45.22
N THR A 306 -10.79 29.85 44.88
CA THR A 306 -11.84 30.29 43.94
C THR A 306 -11.58 29.74 42.53
N LEU A 307 -10.34 29.79 42.04
CA LEU A 307 -9.97 29.23 40.74
C LEU A 307 -10.22 27.72 40.70
N ALA A 308 -9.74 26.97 41.71
CA ALA A 308 -9.92 25.52 41.79
C ALA A 308 -11.41 25.12 41.92
N GLN A 309 -12.23 25.92 42.62
CA GLN A 309 -13.68 25.73 42.68
C GLN A 309 -14.37 25.97 41.32
N SER A 310 -13.93 26.99 40.58
CA SER A 310 -14.52 27.36 39.28
C SER A 310 -14.18 26.41 38.13
N LEU A 311 -13.20 25.52 38.29
CA LEU A 311 -12.81 24.58 37.24
C LEU A 311 -13.94 23.55 36.97
N PRO A 312 -14.34 23.33 35.71
CA PRO A 312 -15.42 22.39 35.33
C PRO A 312 -14.96 20.91 35.32
N THR A 313 -13.91 20.58 36.06
CA THR A 313 -13.38 19.21 36.21
C THR A 313 -13.26 18.88 37.69
N HIS A 314 -13.25 17.60 38.05
CA HIS A 314 -12.98 17.21 39.43
C HIS A 314 -11.55 17.61 39.81
N VAL A 315 -11.39 18.40 40.87
CA VAL A 315 -10.09 18.77 41.44
C VAL A 315 -10.07 18.33 42.89
N TRP A 316 -9.01 17.64 43.30
CA TRP A 316 -8.81 17.24 44.69
C TRP A 316 -7.34 17.35 45.10
N THR A 317 -7.11 17.49 46.41
CA THR A 317 -5.78 17.52 46.99
C THR A 317 -5.64 16.50 48.13
N ALA A 318 -4.43 15.98 48.34
CA ALA A 318 -4.15 15.05 49.42
C ALA A 318 -2.86 15.42 50.17
N THR A 319 -2.82 15.08 51.46
CA THR A 319 -1.64 15.19 52.31
C THR A 319 -0.52 14.25 51.81
N PRO A 320 0.75 14.43 52.23
CA PRO A 320 1.89 13.67 51.70
C PRO A 320 1.76 12.14 51.78
N ASP A 321 1.06 11.63 52.81
CA ASP A 321 0.69 10.21 53.01
C ASP A 321 -0.45 9.71 52.12
N GLY A 322 -0.97 10.55 51.22
CA GLY A 322 -2.01 10.20 50.25
C GLY A 322 -3.44 10.24 50.80
N ARG A 323 -3.68 10.87 51.96
CA ARG A 323 -5.03 11.10 52.51
C ARG A 323 -5.63 12.37 51.91
N MET A 324 -6.76 12.23 51.22
CA MET A 324 -7.42 13.36 50.57
C MET A 324 -7.89 14.39 51.62
N GLN A 325 -7.60 15.67 51.36
CA GLN A 325 -7.76 16.79 52.30
C GLN A 325 -8.83 17.78 51.85
N TRP A 326 -8.96 18.01 50.53
CA TRP A 326 -9.93 18.94 49.96
C TRP A 326 -10.33 18.52 48.54
N CYS A 327 -11.50 18.97 48.08
CA CYS A 327 -11.96 18.87 46.71
C CYS A 327 -12.83 20.06 46.31
N ASN A 328 -13.03 20.24 45.00
CA ASN A 328 -14.00 21.20 44.47
C ASN A 328 -15.43 20.64 44.36
N ASP A 329 -16.39 21.56 44.21
CA ASP A 329 -17.82 21.29 44.26
C ASP A 329 -18.34 20.43 43.10
N GLN A 330 -17.53 20.30 42.03
CA GLN A 330 -17.81 19.39 40.91
C GLN A 330 -17.90 17.93 41.40
N ILE A 331 -17.05 17.51 42.35
CA ILE A 331 -17.07 16.13 42.87
C ILE A 331 -18.39 15.84 43.61
N PHE A 332 -18.91 16.79 44.40
CA PHE A 332 -20.22 16.64 45.06
C PHE A 332 -21.36 16.62 44.04
N THR A 333 -21.34 17.55 43.09
CA THR A 333 -22.35 17.67 42.02
C THR A 333 -22.43 16.40 41.18
N TYR A 334 -21.28 15.79 40.87
CA TYR A 334 -21.22 14.52 40.13
C TYR A 334 -21.68 13.33 40.98
N SER A 335 -21.14 13.16 42.19
CA SER A 335 -21.33 11.95 43.01
C SER A 335 -22.63 11.94 43.85
N GLY A 336 -23.21 13.10 44.14
CA GLY A 336 -24.37 13.24 45.02
C GLY A 336 -24.06 13.16 46.52
N LEU A 337 -22.78 13.23 46.92
CA LEU A 337 -22.36 13.16 48.31
C LEU A 337 -22.47 14.52 49.03
N GLU A 338 -23.08 14.55 50.21
CA GLU A 338 -23.31 15.78 50.98
C GLU A 338 -22.10 16.30 51.77
N SER A 339 -21.08 15.46 52.03
CA SER A 339 -19.91 15.86 52.84
C SER A 339 -18.68 14.99 52.60
N PHE A 340 -17.51 15.61 52.66
CA PHE A 340 -16.21 15.01 52.33
C PHE A 340 -15.39 14.62 53.56
N TYR A 341 -15.83 13.57 54.26
CA TYR A 341 -14.96 12.85 55.20
C TYR A 341 -14.65 11.47 54.62
N PHE A 342 -13.56 11.39 53.86
CA PHE A 342 -13.07 10.11 53.33
C PHE A 342 -12.29 9.34 54.38
N ASP A 343 -13.03 8.58 55.18
CA ASP A 343 -12.54 7.26 55.54
C ASP A 343 -12.36 6.40 54.27
N ARG A 344 -11.58 5.33 54.38
CA ARG A 344 -11.24 4.43 53.28
C ARG A 344 -12.48 3.79 52.64
N GLU A 345 -13.51 3.54 53.45
CA GLU A 345 -14.76 2.88 53.04
C GLU A 345 -15.58 3.73 52.06
N ARG A 346 -15.84 5.01 52.35
CA ARG A 346 -16.61 5.89 51.45
C ARG A 346 -15.94 6.09 50.10
N ARG A 347 -14.61 5.95 50.01
CA ARG A 347 -13.86 6.07 48.75
C ARG A 347 -14.18 4.91 47.79
N SER A 348 -14.58 3.77 48.33
CA SER A 348 -15.07 2.61 47.58
C SER A 348 -16.54 2.73 47.11
N GLU A 349 -17.29 3.76 47.54
CA GLU A 349 -18.67 3.98 47.07
C GLU A 349 -18.73 4.72 45.72
N MET A 350 -17.72 5.53 45.41
CA MET A 350 -17.61 6.31 44.17
C MET A 350 -16.77 5.60 43.10
N LEU A 351 -15.82 4.74 43.48
CA LEU A 351 -14.98 4.00 42.54
C LEU A 351 -15.61 2.64 42.19
N HIS A 352 -15.58 2.24 40.92
CA HIS A 352 -16.09 0.92 40.50
C HIS A 352 -15.34 -0.23 41.21
N PRO A 353 -16.04 -1.27 41.72
CA PRO A 353 -15.43 -2.36 42.49
C PRO A 353 -14.21 -3.00 41.82
N ASP A 354 -14.31 -3.37 40.54
CA ASP A 354 -13.19 -3.98 39.79
C ASP A 354 -11.94 -3.09 39.66
N ASP A 355 -12.11 -1.76 39.68
CA ASP A 355 -10.98 -0.83 39.58
C ASP A 355 -10.30 -0.63 40.94
N SER A 356 -11.01 -0.84 42.06
CA SER A 356 -10.51 -0.54 43.40
C SER A 356 -9.17 -1.20 43.76
N PRO A 357 -8.90 -2.49 43.48
CA PRO A 357 -7.61 -3.10 43.81
C PRO A 357 -6.45 -2.52 42.99
N ARG A 358 -6.67 -2.31 41.68
CA ARG A 358 -5.70 -1.74 40.74
C ARG A 358 -5.30 -0.33 41.12
N ILE A 359 -6.28 0.50 41.50
CA ILE A 359 -6.06 1.90 41.87
C ILE A 359 -5.42 2.03 43.25
N ALA A 360 -5.80 1.20 44.22
CA ALA A 360 -5.12 1.15 45.51
C ALA A 360 -3.61 0.83 45.37
N ALA A 361 -3.26 -0.12 44.49
CA ALA A 361 -1.87 -0.46 44.21
C ALA A 361 -1.12 0.68 43.50
N ALA A 362 -1.70 1.25 42.42
CA ALA A 362 -1.08 2.33 41.66
C ALA A 362 -0.88 3.61 42.49
N TRP A 363 -1.85 3.95 43.37
CA TRP A 363 -1.73 5.10 44.27
C TRP A 363 -0.68 4.87 45.36
N GLY A 364 -0.64 3.67 45.96
CA GLY A 364 0.37 3.31 46.95
C GLY A 364 1.80 3.39 46.40
N GLU A 365 2.00 2.94 45.15
CA GLU A 365 3.30 3.05 44.47
C GLU A 365 3.66 4.50 44.13
N ALA A 366 2.70 5.30 43.65
CA ALA A 366 2.92 6.73 43.39
C ALA A 366 3.38 7.48 44.66
N ILE A 367 2.76 7.21 45.81
CA ILE A 367 3.17 7.74 47.12
C ILE A 367 4.60 7.29 47.47
N ARG A 368 4.88 5.98 47.37
CA ARG A 368 6.17 5.38 47.75
C ARG A 368 7.35 5.92 46.92
N VAL A 369 7.12 6.18 45.63
CA VAL A 369 8.14 6.69 44.69
C VAL A 369 8.17 8.22 44.64
N GLY A 370 7.10 8.89 45.07
CA GLY A 370 6.92 10.33 44.90
C GLY A 370 6.84 10.76 43.44
N GLY A 371 6.22 9.93 42.60
CA GLY A 371 6.01 10.13 41.16
C GLY A 371 4.56 10.46 40.83
N ARG A 372 4.29 10.87 39.58
CA ARG A 372 2.91 11.13 39.11
C ARG A 372 2.10 9.84 39.00
N LEU A 373 0.82 9.91 39.35
CA LEU A 373 -0.18 8.89 38.97
C LEU A 373 -0.93 9.38 37.73
N GLU A 374 -1.13 8.50 36.74
CA GLU A 374 -2.05 8.71 35.63
C GLU A 374 -2.73 7.37 35.32
N THR A 375 -4.06 7.32 35.41
CA THR A 375 -4.80 6.06 35.29
C THR A 375 -6.28 6.28 34.98
N GLU A 376 -6.87 5.39 34.18
CA GLU A 376 -8.31 5.37 33.90
C GLU A 376 -9.06 4.68 35.04
N ILE A 377 -10.19 5.26 35.45
CA ILE A 377 -11.08 4.79 36.52
C ILE A 377 -12.54 4.99 36.15
N ARG A 378 -13.42 4.07 36.55
CA ARG A 378 -14.86 4.28 36.49
C ARG A 378 -15.36 4.93 37.77
N LEU A 379 -15.93 6.13 37.66
CA LEU A 379 -16.55 6.85 38.79
C LEU A 379 -18.08 6.81 38.72
N ARG A 380 -18.72 6.51 39.85
CA ARG A 380 -20.19 6.48 39.99
C ARG A 380 -20.75 7.88 40.15
N ARG A 381 -21.71 8.22 39.28
CA ARG A 381 -22.53 9.43 39.33
C ARG A 381 -23.66 9.26 40.36
N HIS A 382 -24.30 10.37 40.76
CA HIS A 382 -25.40 10.44 41.72
C HIS A 382 -26.60 9.54 41.37
N ASP A 383 -26.82 9.24 40.09
CA ASP A 383 -27.88 8.34 39.59
C ASP A 383 -27.47 6.86 39.54
N GLY A 384 -26.25 6.53 40.02
CA GLY A 384 -25.71 5.17 40.04
C GLY A 384 -24.99 4.75 38.75
N VAL A 385 -25.03 5.57 37.69
CA VAL A 385 -24.32 5.29 36.44
C VAL A 385 -22.81 5.46 36.63
N TYR A 386 -22.03 4.49 36.16
CA TYR A 386 -20.57 4.63 36.08
C TYR A 386 -20.17 5.26 34.76
N ARG A 387 -19.20 6.17 34.81
CA ARG A 387 -18.53 6.75 33.65
C ARG A 387 -17.03 6.63 33.75
N TRP A 388 -16.34 6.56 32.62
CA TRP A 388 -14.88 6.59 32.57
C TRP A 388 -14.31 7.97 32.84
N PHE A 389 -13.30 8.03 33.71
CA PHE A 389 -12.52 9.22 34.01
C PHE A 389 -11.03 8.91 33.88
N ILE A 390 -10.24 9.87 33.42
CA ILE A 390 -8.78 9.85 33.58
C ILE A 390 -8.39 10.62 34.84
N SER A 391 -7.86 9.90 35.82
CA SER A 391 -7.35 10.44 37.09
C SER A 391 -5.86 10.70 36.98
N ARG A 392 -5.45 11.97 37.13
CA ARG A 392 -4.05 12.39 37.18
C ARG A 392 -3.74 13.01 38.53
N ALA A 393 -2.67 12.57 39.20
CA ALA A 393 -2.20 13.17 40.45
C ALA A 393 -0.71 13.48 40.39
N VAL A 394 -0.32 14.67 40.84
CA VAL A 394 1.07 15.13 40.86
C VAL A 394 1.48 15.58 42.27
N PRO A 395 2.70 15.25 42.74
CA PRO A 395 3.21 15.72 44.01
C PRO A 395 3.84 17.12 43.86
N ILE A 396 3.36 18.08 44.63
CA ILE A 396 4.04 19.34 44.93
C ILE A 396 5.11 19.05 45.98
N LYS A 397 6.32 19.60 45.78
CA LYS A 397 7.48 19.34 46.62
C LYS A 397 8.09 20.64 47.16
N ASN A 398 8.72 20.59 48.33
CA ASN A 398 9.55 21.68 48.85
C ASN A 398 10.93 21.73 48.14
N ALA A 399 11.79 22.68 48.53
CA ALA A 399 13.13 22.83 47.96
C ALA A 399 14.04 21.63 48.27
N GLU A 400 13.72 20.91 49.35
CA GLU A 400 14.40 19.72 49.85
C GLU A 400 13.95 18.43 49.12
N GLY A 401 12.92 18.51 48.27
CA GLY A 401 12.39 17.41 47.46
C GLY A 401 11.34 16.53 48.17
N GLU A 402 10.95 16.88 49.39
CA GLU A 402 9.87 16.23 50.15
C GLU A 402 8.51 16.66 49.61
N ILE A 403 7.52 15.76 49.65
CA ILE A 403 6.17 16.05 49.18
C ILE A 403 5.44 16.88 50.24
N THR A 404 4.88 18.02 49.84
CA THR A 404 4.09 18.90 50.71
C THR A 404 2.59 18.71 50.49
N LEU A 405 2.17 18.48 49.24
CA LEU A 405 0.78 18.32 48.84
C LEU A 405 0.69 17.53 47.54
N TRP A 406 -0.30 16.66 47.41
CA TRP A 406 -0.71 16.11 46.11
C TRP A 406 -1.83 16.97 45.53
N VAL A 407 -1.73 17.30 44.25
CA VAL A 407 -2.80 17.95 43.47
C VAL A 407 -3.23 17.02 42.35
N ALA A 408 -4.53 16.83 42.17
CA ALA A 408 -5.05 15.85 41.26
C ALA A 408 -6.34 16.29 40.57
N THR A 409 -6.57 15.75 39.38
CA THR A 409 -7.77 15.98 38.57
C THR A 409 -8.37 14.67 38.08
N ASN A 410 -9.70 14.60 38.01
CA ASN A 410 -10.41 13.52 37.32
C ASN A 410 -11.23 14.14 36.18
N THR A 411 -10.81 13.91 34.93
CA THR A 411 -11.54 14.39 33.73
C THR A 411 -12.41 13.28 33.17
N ASP A 412 -13.70 13.55 32.90
CA ASP A 412 -14.62 12.62 32.24
C ASP A 412 -14.11 12.33 30.81
N ILE A 413 -14.02 11.05 30.46
CA ILE A 413 -13.61 10.54 29.13
C ILE A 413 -14.62 9.53 28.58
N ASP A 414 -15.83 9.47 29.14
CA ASP A 414 -16.83 8.45 28.78
C ASP A 414 -17.30 8.61 27.34
N GLU A 415 -17.54 9.84 26.89
CA GLU A 415 -17.87 10.16 25.48
C GLU A 415 -16.72 9.76 24.53
N GLN A 416 -15.46 9.93 24.96
CA GLN A 416 -14.29 9.50 24.20
C GLN A 416 -14.24 7.97 24.09
N LYS A 417 -14.50 7.23 25.19
CA LYS A 417 -14.53 5.76 25.21
C LYS A 417 -15.70 5.20 24.39
N GLN A 418 -16.86 5.83 24.45
CA GLN A 418 -18.01 5.48 23.59
C GLN A 418 -17.66 5.68 22.11
N THR A 419 -17.12 6.85 21.75
CA THR A 419 -16.68 7.14 20.37
C THR A 419 -15.61 6.17 19.87
N GLU A 420 -14.63 5.82 20.72
CA GLU A 420 -13.58 4.84 20.41
C GLU A 420 -14.15 3.45 20.15
N SER A 421 -15.13 3.01 20.96
CA SER A 421 -15.84 1.75 20.77
C SER A 421 -16.70 1.73 19.50
N GLU A 422 -17.43 2.83 19.23
CA GLU A 422 -18.24 2.98 18.01
C GLU A 422 -17.36 2.93 16.76
N LEU A 423 -16.26 3.70 16.73
CA LEU A 423 -15.28 3.70 15.63
C LEU A 423 -14.66 2.31 15.41
N SER A 424 -14.34 1.58 16.49
CA SER A 424 -13.82 0.21 16.39
C SER A 424 -14.85 -0.74 15.74
N SER A 425 -16.11 -0.70 16.18
CA SER A 425 -17.19 -1.53 15.61
C SER A 425 -17.51 -1.17 14.16
N LEU A 426 -17.40 0.11 13.80
CA LEU A 426 -17.56 0.58 12.43
C LEU A 426 -16.38 0.14 11.55
N ALA A 427 -15.15 0.18 12.07
CA ALA A 427 -13.96 -0.28 11.36
C ALA A 427 -14.00 -1.80 11.08
N GLU A 428 -14.45 -2.60 12.04
CA GLU A 428 -14.68 -4.05 11.87
C GLU A 428 -15.77 -4.32 10.81
N THR A 429 -16.91 -3.62 10.91
CA THR A 429 -18.01 -3.72 9.93
C THR A 429 -17.58 -3.28 8.52
N LEU A 430 -16.79 -2.21 8.41
CA LEU A 430 -16.23 -1.76 7.14
C LEU A 430 -15.19 -2.73 6.59
N GLY A 431 -14.36 -3.33 7.45
CA GLY A 431 -13.41 -4.39 7.07
C GLY A 431 -14.11 -5.56 6.38
N HIS A 432 -15.13 -6.13 7.03
CA HIS A 432 -15.93 -7.20 6.44
C HIS A 432 -16.57 -6.80 5.10
N ARG A 433 -17.18 -5.61 5.00
CA ARG A 433 -17.81 -5.15 3.75
C ARG A 433 -16.80 -4.85 2.63
N VAL A 434 -15.58 -4.41 2.96
CA VAL A 434 -14.49 -4.22 2.00
C VAL A 434 -13.97 -5.57 1.50
N GLU A 435 -13.85 -6.56 2.37
CA GLU A 435 -13.39 -7.90 2.00
C GLU A 435 -14.42 -8.63 1.12
N GLU A 436 -15.70 -8.62 1.51
CA GLU A 436 -16.80 -9.14 0.66
C GLU A 436 -16.81 -8.50 -0.74
N ARG A 437 -16.68 -7.17 -0.80
CA ARG A 437 -16.67 -6.43 -2.09
C ARG A 437 -15.39 -6.65 -2.89
N THR A 438 -14.25 -6.88 -2.24
CA THR A 438 -13.00 -7.24 -2.94
C THR A 438 -13.13 -8.61 -3.61
N ILE A 439 -13.63 -9.61 -2.89
CA ILE A 439 -13.88 -10.97 -3.42
C ILE A 439 -14.87 -10.93 -4.61
N GLU A 440 -15.96 -10.15 -4.50
CA GLU A 440 -16.93 -9.96 -5.58
C GLU A 440 -16.31 -9.28 -6.81
N LEU A 441 -15.47 -8.25 -6.61
CA LEU A 441 -14.78 -7.52 -7.67
C LEU A 441 -13.74 -8.40 -8.39
N GLU A 442 -12.89 -9.11 -7.64
CA GLU A 442 -11.88 -10.01 -8.20
C GLU A 442 -12.53 -11.12 -9.04
N ARG A 443 -13.61 -11.73 -8.53
CA ARG A 443 -14.39 -12.74 -9.27
C ARG A 443 -14.96 -12.16 -10.57
N THR A 444 -15.50 -10.95 -10.53
CA THR A 444 -16.07 -10.27 -11.70
C THR A 444 -14.99 -9.90 -12.72
N GLN A 445 -13.82 -9.45 -12.26
CA GLN A 445 -12.67 -9.13 -13.10
C GLN A 445 -12.10 -10.35 -13.82
N GLU A 446 -11.99 -11.50 -13.15
CA GLU A 446 -11.48 -12.72 -13.79
C GLU A 446 -12.44 -13.24 -14.87
N VAL A 447 -13.76 -13.24 -14.62
CA VAL A 447 -14.78 -13.57 -15.63
C VAL A 447 -14.69 -12.63 -16.83
N LEU A 448 -14.54 -11.32 -16.60
CA LEU A 448 -14.39 -10.33 -17.66
C LEU A 448 -13.09 -10.55 -18.45
N ARG A 449 -11.98 -10.83 -17.78
CA ARG A 449 -10.67 -11.10 -18.40
C ARG A 449 -10.70 -12.37 -19.25
N GLN A 450 -11.36 -13.43 -18.78
CA GLN A 450 -11.57 -14.67 -19.54
C GLN A 450 -12.44 -14.41 -20.77
N SER A 451 -13.54 -13.64 -20.63
CA SER A 451 -14.39 -13.25 -21.76
C SER A 451 -13.63 -12.42 -22.82
N GLN A 452 -12.81 -11.46 -22.39
CA GLN A 452 -11.98 -10.64 -23.29
C GLN A 452 -10.90 -11.46 -24.00
N LYS A 453 -10.24 -12.40 -23.29
CA LYS A 453 -9.28 -13.35 -23.88
C LYS A 453 -9.97 -14.21 -24.95
N MET A 454 -11.16 -14.74 -24.66
CA MET A 454 -11.96 -15.53 -25.59
C MET A 454 -12.37 -14.73 -26.84
N GLU A 455 -12.82 -13.48 -26.65
CA GLU A 455 -13.18 -12.57 -27.74
C GLU A 455 -11.98 -12.20 -28.62
N ALA A 456 -10.81 -11.92 -28.03
CA ALA A 456 -9.59 -11.61 -28.77
C ALA A 456 -9.12 -12.80 -29.63
N ILE A 457 -9.10 -14.02 -29.06
CA ILE A 457 -8.73 -15.24 -29.79
C ILE A 457 -9.75 -15.54 -30.90
N GLY A 458 -11.06 -15.39 -30.61
CA GLY A 458 -12.11 -15.60 -31.61
C GLY A 458 -12.07 -14.62 -32.79
N ASN A 459 -11.76 -13.35 -32.53
CA ASN A 459 -11.52 -12.35 -33.58
C ASN A 459 -10.33 -12.73 -34.47
N LEU A 460 -9.22 -13.14 -33.88
CA LEU A 460 -7.98 -13.48 -34.59
C LEU A 460 -8.12 -14.79 -35.39
N ALA A 461 -8.73 -15.81 -34.80
CA ALA A 461 -9.00 -17.09 -35.47
C ALA A 461 -9.92 -16.93 -36.69
N GLY A 462 -10.96 -16.08 -36.58
CA GLY A 462 -11.88 -15.80 -37.69
C GLY A 462 -11.21 -15.15 -38.90
N GLY A 463 -10.28 -14.20 -38.67
CA GLY A 463 -9.51 -13.57 -39.74
C GLY A 463 -8.56 -14.54 -40.44
N ILE A 464 -7.77 -15.31 -39.67
CA ILE A 464 -6.82 -16.28 -40.24
C ILE A 464 -7.55 -17.35 -41.07
N ALA A 465 -8.68 -17.88 -40.57
CA ALA A 465 -9.39 -18.94 -41.25
C ALA A 465 -10.14 -18.48 -42.52
N HIS A 466 -10.57 -17.21 -42.57
CA HIS A 466 -11.08 -16.58 -43.81
C HIS A 466 -10.03 -16.63 -44.92
N ASP A 467 -8.83 -16.13 -44.65
CA ASP A 467 -7.75 -16.07 -45.63
C ASP A 467 -7.32 -17.48 -46.06
N PHE A 468 -7.30 -18.43 -45.13
CA PHE A 468 -7.02 -19.84 -45.41
C PHE A 468 -8.09 -20.46 -46.32
N ASN A 469 -9.37 -20.15 -46.11
CA ASN A 469 -10.47 -20.64 -46.95
C ASN A 469 -10.43 -20.06 -48.38
N ASN A 470 -10.05 -18.79 -48.55
CA ASN A 470 -9.87 -18.20 -49.89
C ASN A 470 -8.70 -18.87 -50.63
N LEU A 471 -7.54 -19.06 -49.97
CA LEU A 471 -6.41 -19.80 -50.54
C LEU A 471 -6.79 -21.23 -50.93
N LEU A 472 -7.52 -21.94 -50.06
CA LEU A 472 -7.99 -23.30 -50.34
C LEU A 472 -9.04 -23.37 -51.44
N GLN A 473 -9.92 -22.37 -51.57
CA GLN A 473 -10.87 -22.27 -52.69
C GLN A 473 -10.11 -22.13 -54.01
N VAL A 474 -9.07 -21.29 -54.04
CA VAL A 474 -8.20 -21.09 -55.21
C VAL A 474 -7.46 -22.37 -55.57
N ILE A 475 -6.84 -23.05 -54.60
CA ILE A 475 -6.12 -24.31 -54.82
C ILE A 475 -7.08 -25.41 -55.31
N THR A 476 -8.19 -25.61 -54.61
CA THR A 476 -9.17 -26.68 -54.90
C THR A 476 -9.83 -26.48 -56.26
N GLY A 477 -10.19 -25.23 -56.61
CA GLY A 477 -10.79 -24.91 -57.90
C GLY A 477 -9.83 -25.14 -59.08
N ASN A 478 -8.58 -24.69 -58.99
CA ASN A 478 -7.57 -24.96 -60.02
C ASN A 478 -7.34 -26.47 -60.22
N LEU A 479 -7.26 -27.23 -59.12
CA LEU A 479 -7.13 -28.69 -59.20
C LEU A 479 -8.37 -29.34 -59.87
N GLN A 480 -9.59 -28.85 -59.60
CA GLN A 480 -10.80 -29.36 -60.26
C GLN A 480 -10.82 -29.08 -61.77
N LEU A 481 -10.35 -27.90 -62.21
CA LEU A 481 -10.23 -27.56 -63.63
C LEU A 481 -9.18 -28.47 -64.32
N LEU A 482 -7.98 -28.60 -63.73
CA LEU A 482 -6.90 -29.47 -64.23
C LEU A 482 -7.32 -30.95 -64.35
N GLY A 483 -8.23 -31.42 -63.51
CA GLY A 483 -8.72 -32.80 -63.57
C GLY A 483 -9.44 -33.17 -64.87
N ARG A 484 -9.95 -32.19 -65.62
CA ARG A 484 -10.54 -32.43 -66.95
C ARG A 484 -9.49 -32.47 -68.05
N GLU A 485 -8.39 -31.73 -67.92
CA GLU A 485 -7.28 -31.73 -68.87
C GLU A 485 -6.44 -33.03 -68.82
N PHE A 486 -6.39 -33.68 -67.65
CA PHE A 486 -5.63 -34.92 -67.43
C PHE A 486 -6.45 -36.21 -67.55
N ALA A 487 -7.71 -36.13 -67.96
CA ALA A 487 -8.60 -37.28 -68.10
C ALA A 487 -7.98 -38.37 -69.02
N GLY A 488 -7.70 -39.55 -68.46
CA GLY A 488 -7.02 -40.66 -69.14
C GLY A 488 -5.52 -40.78 -68.85
N ASN A 489 -4.95 -39.97 -67.95
CA ASN A 489 -3.58 -40.12 -67.44
C ASN A 489 -3.60 -40.47 -65.95
N GLU A 490 -3.60 -41.78 -65.65
CA GLU A 490 -3.72 -42.31 -64.29
C GLU A 490 -2.71 -41.71 -63.29
N VAL A 491 -1.49 -41.38 -63.71
CA VAL A 491 -0.46 -40.82 -62.82
C VAL A 491 -0.75 -39.36 -62.50
N ALA A 492 -1.26 -38.60 -63.46
CA ALA A 492 -1.71 -37.23 -63.24
C ALA A 492 -2.98 -37.19 -62.38
N GLU A 493 -3.96 -38.06 -62.65
CA GLU A 493 -5.18 -38.23 -61.86
C GLU A 493 -4.87 -38.63 -60.40
N ARG A 494 -3.96 -39.59 -60.17
CA ARG A 494 -3.51 -39.97 -58.81
C ARG A 494 -2.90 -38.81 -58.04
N ARG A 495 -2.02 -38.01 -58.69
CA ARG A 495 -1.42 -36.82 -58.08
C ARG A 495 -2.45 -35.74 -57.78
N LEU A 496 -3.40 -35.54 -58.67
CA LEU A 496 -4.49 -34.57 -58.51
C LEU A 496 -5.41 -34.95 -57.35
N ASN A 497 -5.84 -36.22 -57.28
CA ASN A 497 -6.67 -36.74 -56.19
C ASN A 497 -5.95 -36.61 -54.84
N SER A 498 -4.64 -36.88 -54.80
CA SER A 498 -3.81 -36.66 -53.61
C SER A 498 -3.76 -35.18 -53.19
N ALA A 499 -3.62 -34.26 -54.14
CA ALA A 499 -3.60 -32.82 -53.87
C ALA A 499 -4.98 -32.30 -53.40
N LEU A 500 -6.08 -32.77 -54.02
CA LEU A 500 -7.45 -32.47 -53.62
C LEU A 500 -7.76 -33.00 -52.20
N ALA A 501 -7.30 -34.21 -51.87
CA ALA A 501 -7.41 -34.75 -50.52
C ALA A 501 -6.62 -33.91 -49.49
N GLY A 502 -5.43 -33.42 -49.85
CA GLY A 502 -4.65 -32.49 -49.05
C GLY A 502 -5.36 -31.16 -48.79
N ALA A 503 -5.89 -30.52 -49.84
CA ALA A 503 -6.65 -29.27 -49.73
C ALA A 503 -7.94 -29.47 -48.89
N SER A 504 -8.65 -30.58 -49.08
CA SER A 504 -9.83 -30.95 -48.29
C SER A 504 -9.51 -31.14 -46.80
N ARG A 505 -8.35 -31.73 -46.45
CA ARG A 505 -7.88 -31.78 -45.05
C ARG A 505 -7.63 -30.38 -44.48
N GLY A 506 -6.99 -29.49 -45.24
CA GLY A 506 -6.80 -28.09 -44.86
C GLY A 506 -8.12 -27.35 -44.59
N ALA A 507 -9.13 -27.58 -45.42
CA ALA A 507 -10.45 -26.96 -45.29
C ALA A 507 -11.18 -27.36 -44.00
N ARG A 508 -11.07 -28.64 -43.62
CA ARG A 508 -11.62 -29.13 -42.35
C ARG A 508 -10.93 -28.48 -41.15
N LEU A 509 -9.61 -28.30 -41.18
CA LEU A 509 -8.86 -27.65 -40.10
C LEU A 509 -9.21 -26.17 -39.96
N ALA A 510 -9.33 -25.43 -41.07
CA ALA A 510 -9.78 -24.03 -41.05
C ALA A 510 -11.22 -23.89 -40.53
N SER A 511 -12.11 -24.82 -40.90
CA SER A 511 -13.48 -24.87 -40.38
C SER A 511 -13.53 -25.12 -38.86
N GLN A 512 -12.64 -25.97 -38.32
CA GLN A 512 -12.50 -26.19 -36.87
C GLN A 512 -12.01 -24.93 -36.13
N LEU A 513 -11.12 -24.14 -36.73
CA LEU A 513 -10.71 -22.83 -36.19
C LEU A 513 -11.86 -21.80 -36.22
N LEU A 514 -12.75 -21.86 -37.21
CA LEU A 514 -13.93 -20.98 -37.32
C LEU A 514 -15.01 -21.28 -36.27
N ALA A 515 -15.25 -22.57 -35.96
CA ALA A 515 -16.21 -22.99 -34.93
C ALA A 515 -15.90 -22.39 -33.55
N PHE A 516 -14.62 -22.12 -33.26
CA PHE A 516 -14.18 -21.47 -32.04
C PHE A 516 -14.56 -19.98 -31.94
N GLY A 517 -14.64 -19.27 -33.08
CA GLY A 517 -14.77 -17.81 -33.13
C GLY A 517 -16.16 -17.22 -32.85
N ARG A 518 -17.12 -18.02 -32.34
CA ARG A 518 -18.57 -17.68 -32.21
C ARG A 518 -19.25 -17.28 -33.54
N ARG A 519 -18.70 -17.64 -34.71
CA ARG A 519 -19.01 -16.96 -35.98
C ARG A 519 -19.36 -17.85 -37.18
N GLN A 520 -19.48 -19.16 -37.01
CA GLN A 520 -20.16 -19.98 -38.01
C GLN A 520 -21.68 -19.86 -37.78
N PRO A 521 -22.49 -19.53 -38.81
CA PRO A 521 -23.94 -19.61 -38.69
C PRO A 521 -24.32 -21.06 -38.43
N LEU A 522 -25.06 -21.30 -37.35
CA LEU A 522 -25.73 -22.58 -37.19
C LEU A 522 -26.82 -22.68 -38.26
N SER A 523 -27.04 -23.90 -38.76
CA SER A 523 -28.26 -24.28 -39.46
C SER A 523 -29.10 -25.14 -38.52
N PRO A 524 -29.66 -24.55 -37.43
CA PRO A 524 -30.33 -25.33 -36.41
C PRO A 524 -31.61 -25.93 -36.98
N LYS A 525 -31.75 -27.24 -36.84
CA LYS A 525 -32.96 -28.00 -37.18
C LYS A 525 -33.57 -28.55 -35.91
N VAL A 526 -34.87 -28.78 -35.94
CA VAL A 526 -35.57 -29.47 -34.86
C VAL A 526 -35.36 -30.96 -35.06
N ILE A 527 -34.40 -31.54 -34.34
CA ILE A 527 -34.03 -32.96 -34.48
C ILE A 527 -34.31 -33.76 -33.21
N ASN A 528 -34.53 -35.07 -33.38
CA ASN A 528 -34.47 -36.01 -32.27
C ASN A 528 -33.07 -36.65 -32.19
N LEU A 529 -32.30 -36.30 -31.16
CA LEU A 529 -30.91 -36.78 -30.99
C LEU A 529 -30.78 -38.31 -31.02
N SER A 530 -31.84 -39.05 -30.65
CA SER A 530 -31.81 -40.51 -30.67
C SER A 530 -31.77 -41.11 -32.08
N ARG A 531 -32.17 -40.37 -33.13
CA ARG A 531 -32.00 -40.83 -34.52
C ARG A 531 -30.57 -40.55 -35.00
N LEU A 532 -30.10 -39.32 -34.79
CA LEU A 532 -28.74 -38.91 -35.15
C LEU A 532 -27.67 -39.84 -34.57
N ILE A 533 -27.73 -40.18 -33.27
CA ILE A 533 -26.75 -41.08 -32.66
C ILE A 533 -26.83 -42.52 -33.22
N ARG A 534 -28.01 -42.98 -33.65
CA ARG A 534 -28.16 -44.29 -34.32
C ARG A 534 -27.54 -44.30 -35.71
N GLU A 535 -27.65 -43.20 -36.46
CA GLU A 535 -26.98 -43.04 -37.76
C GLU A 535 -25.45 -42.99 -37.60
N MET A 536 -24.96 -42.44 -36.47
CA MET A 536 -23.53 -42.37 -36.14
C MET A 536 -22.89 -43.67 -35.64
N ASP A 537 -23.65 -44.68 -35.20
CA ASP A 537 -23.08 -45.90 -34.58
C ASP A 537 -22.04 -46.60 -35.49
N HIS A 538 -22.32 -46.70 -36.79
CA HIS A 538 -21.37 -47.23 -37.79
C HIS A 538 -20.09 -46.39 -37.92
N LEU A 539 -20.19 -45.06 -37.84
CA LEU A 539 -19.04 -44.16 -37.95
C LEU A 539 -18.19 -44.25 -36.68
N LEU A 540 -18.83 -44.24 -35.50
CA LEU A 540 -18.16 -44.37 -34.20
C LEU A 540 -17.39 -45.69 -34.09
N ARG A 541 -18.00 -46.83 -34.47
CA ARG A 541 -17.33 -48.14 -34.52
C ARG A 541 -16.07 -48.11 -35.40
N ARG A 542 -16.16 -47.49 -36.59
CA ARG A 542 -15.02 -47.37 -37.51
C ARG A 542 -13.90 -46.46 -36.97
N SER A 543 -14.23 -45.38 -36.25
CA SER A 543 -13.25 -44.42 -35.72
C SER A 543 -12.59 -44.85 -34.39
N LEU A 544 -13.26 -45.69 -33.61
CA LEU A 544 -12.79 -46.15 -32.30
C LEU A 544 -12.05 -47.51 -32.36
N GLY A 545 -12.40 -48.35 -33.33
CA GLY A 545 -11.85 -49.70 -33.50
C GLY A 545 -12.57 -50.74 -32.63
N GLU A 546 -12.37 -52.02 -32.95
CA GLU A 546 -13.08 -53.15 -32.31
C GLU A 546 -12.74 -53.36 -30.84
N ALA A 547 -11.63 -52.77 -30.35
CA ALA A 547 -11.16 -52.92 -28.99
C ALA A 547 -11.86 -51.98 -27.97
N ILE A 548 -12.78 -51.12 -28.43
CA ILE A 548 -13.64 -50.30 -27.58
C ILE A 548 -15.08 -50.79 -27.68
N GLU A 549 -15.64 -51.21 -26.54
CA GLU A 549 -17.05 -51.53 -26.41
C GLU A 549 -17.87 -50.24 -26.42
N ILE A 550 -18.78 -50.08 -27.39
CA ILE A 550 -19.67 -48.91 -27.50
C ILE A 550 -21.08 -49.31 -27.09
N ASP A 551 -21.53 -48.80 -25.94
CA ASP A 551 -22.90 -48.93 -25.44
C ASP A 551 -23.68 -47.63 -25.64
N THR A 552 -24.86 -47.70 -26.25
CA THR A 552 -25.77 -46.55 -26.43
C THR A 552 -27.06 -46.78 -25.65
N ILE A 553 -27.30 -45.92 -24.65
CA ILE A 553 -28.46 -45.96 -23.76
C ILE A 553 -29.38 -44.80 -24.13
N VAL A 554 -30.62 -45.07 -24.52
CA VAL A 554 -31.59 -44.04 -24.91
C VAL A 554 -32.83 -44.10 -24.02
N GLY A 555 -33.08 -43.03 -23.27
CA GLY A 555 -34.29 -42.84 -22.49
C GLY A 555 -35.54 -42.75 -23.36
N GLY A 556 -36.61 -43.41 -22.93
CA GLY A 556 -37.88 -43.41 -23.64
C GLY A 556 -38.52 -42.01 -23.73
N GLY A 557 -39.04 -41.66 -24.91
CA GLY A 557 -39.73 -40.37 -25.11
C GLY A 557 -38.80 -39.15 -25.10
N LEU A 558 -37.55 -39.31 -25.56
CA LEU A 558 -36.59 -38.21 -25.69
C LEU A 558 -37.18 -37.02 -26.45
N TRP A 559 -37.06 -35.81 -25.89
CA TRP A 559 -37.61 -34.61 -26.50
C TRP A 559 -36.79 -34.15 -27.72
N ASN A 560 -37.40 -33.33 -28.58
CA ASN A 560 -36.69 -32.69 -29.69
C ASN A 560 -35.80 -31.56 -29.18
N THR A 561 -34.72 -31.28 -29.91
CA THR A 561 -33.79 -30.17 -29.64
C THR A 561 -33.57 -29.35 -30.90
N LEU A 562 -33.51 -28.03 -30.77
CA LEU A 562 -33.19 -27.12 -31.87
C LEU A 562 -31.66 -26.92 -31.93
N VAL A 563 -30.97 -27.69 -32.77
CA VAL A 563 -29.50 -27.72 -32.87
C VAL A 563 -29.03 -27.97 -34.30
N ASP A 564 -27.78 -27.62 -34.59
CA ASP A 564 -27.15 -27.98 -35.87
C ASP A 564 -26.66 -29.45 -35.82
N PRO A 565 -27.18 -30.36 -36.67
CA PRO A 565 -26.83 -31.79 -36.61
C PRO A 565 -25.33 -32.04 -36.76
N SER A 566 -24.67 -31.34 -37.69
CA SER A 566 -23.24 -31.56 -37.96
C SER A 566 -22.35 -31.11 -36.80
N ASN A 567 -22.80 -30.16 -35.98
CA ASN A 567 -22.07 -29.80 -34.75
C ASN A 567 -22.29 -30.81 -33.62
N VAL A 568 -23.47 -31.44 -33.53
CA VAL A 568 -23.66 -32.59 -32.61
C VAL A 568 -22.79 -33.77 -33.04
N GLU A 569 -22.75 -34.09 -34.34
CA GLU A 569 -21.88 -35.15 -34.90
C GLU A 569 -20.40 -34.90 -34.56
N ASN A 570 -19.90 -33.71 -34.89
CA ASN A 570 -18.53 -33.32 -34.58
C ASN A 570 -18.25 -33.33 -33.07
N ALA A 571 -19.20 -32.91 -32.23
CA ALA A 571 -19.04 -32.94 -30.78
C ALA A 571 -18.94 -34.38 -30.26
N LEU A 572 -19.84 -35.27 -30.67
CA LEU A 572 -19.84 -36.67 -30.26
C LEU A 572 -18.56 -37.39 -30.73
N LEU A 573 -18.13 -37.15 -31.98
CA LEU A 573 -16.90 -37.72 -32.52
C LEU A 573 -15.64 -37.22 -31.77
N ASN A 574 -15.56 -35.92 -31.45
CA ASN A 574 -14.46 -35.36 -30.66
C ASN A 574 -14.40 -35.96 -29.25
N LEU A 575 -15.54 -36.13 -28.58
CA LEU A 575 -15.61 -36.77 -27.26
C LEU A 575 -15.20 -38.25 -27.35
N ALA A 576 -15.68 -38.97 -28.36
CA ALA A 576 -15.36 -40.36 -28.59
C ALA A 576 -13.86 -40.60 -28.88
N ILE A 577 -13.23 -39.77 -29.74
CA ILE A 577 -11.79 -39.86 -30.02
C ILE A 577 -10.96 -39.57 -28.75
N ASN A 578 -11.35 -38.55 -27.97
CA ASN A 578 -10.66 -38.25 -26.71
C ASN A 578 -10.81 -39.38 -25.68
N ALA A 579 -11.98 -40.00 -25.60
CA ALA A 579 -12.22 -41.19 -24.78
C ALA A 579 -11.34 -42.38 -25.20
N ARG A 580 -11.26 -42.70 -26.50
CA ARG A 580 -10.35 -43.75 -27.03
C ARG A 580 -8.91 -43.50 -26.62
N ASP A 581 -8.44 -42.28 -26.80
CA ASP A 581 -7.05 -41.92 -26.50
C ASP A 581 -6.78 -41.97 -24.99
N ALA A 582 -7.74 -41.57 -24.14
CA ALA A 582 -7.66 -41.71 -22.69
C ALA A 582 -7.72 -43.18 -22.20
N MET A 583 -8.32 -44.06 -23.00
CA MET A 583 -8.38 -45.51 -22.79
C MET A 583 -7.19 -46.26 -23.42
N ASN A 584 -6.21 -45.57 -24.04
CA ASN A 584 -5.14 -46.19 -24.83
C ASN A 584 -5.66 -47.19 -25.90
N GLY A 585 -6.85 -46.93 -26.45
CA GLY A 585 -7.48 -47.79 -27.46
C GLY A 585 -8.21 -49.04 -26.93
N GLN A 586 -8.30 -49.26 -25.62
CA GLN A 586 -9.02 -50.42 -25.04
C GLN A 586 -9.90 -50.03 -23.86
N GLY A 587 -11.20 -50.32 -23.91
CA GLY A 587 -12.10 -50.02 -22.80
C GLY A 587 -13.57 -49.92 -23.23
N LYS A 588 -14.37 -49.17 -22.46
CA LYS A 588 -15.80 -49.01 -22.70
C LYS A 588 -16.18 -47.54 -22.86
N LEU A 589 -16.89 -47.23 -23.94
CA LEU A 589 -17.53 -45.94 -24.21
C LEU A 589 -19.05 -46.07 -24.07
N THR A 590 -19.63 -45.37 -23.11
CA THR A 590 -21.09 -45.33 -22.90
C THR A 590 -21.65 -43.98 -23.34
N ILE A 591 -22.63 -44.00 -24.24
CA ILE A 591 -23.34 -42.82 -24.74
C ILE A 591 -24.77 -42.86 -24.18
N GLU A 592 -25.13 -41.92 -23.32
CA GLU A 592 -26.44 -41.86 -22.67
C GLU A 592 -27.25 -40.66 -23.19
N LEU A 593 -28.50 -40.89 -23.61
CA LEU A 593 -29.47 -39.86 -23.94
C LEU A 593 -30.64 -39.90 -22.95
N GLY A 594 -30.98 -38.77 -22.33
CA GLY A 594 -32.09 -38.70 -21.37
C GLY A 594 -32.76 -37.33 -21.31
N ASN A 595 -34.00 -37.28 -20.84
CA ASN A 595 -34.68 -36.01 -20.54
C ASN A 595 -34.38 -35.62 -19.08
N VAL A 596 -33.93 -34.39 -18.85
CA VAL A 596 -33.58 -33.87 -17.52
C VAL A 596 -34.32 -32.56 -17.26
N PHE A 597 -34.78 -32.39 -16.02
CA PHE A 597 -35.25 -31.10 -15.51
C PHE A 597 -34.17 -30.55 -14.57
N LEU A 598 -33.68 -29.34 -14.85
CA LEU A 598 -32.71 -28.64 -14.01
C LEU A 598 -33.49 -27.63 -13.15
N ASP A 599 -33.37 -27.73 -11.83
CA ASP A 599 -34.09 -26.92 -10.84
C ASP A 599 -33.21 -25.85 -10.18
N ASP A 600 -33.81 -25.02 -9.34
CA ASP A 600 -33.14 -23.95 -8.59
C ASP A 600 -32.00 -24.46 -7.67
N GLU A 601 -32.05 -25.71 -7.21
CA GLU A 601 -31.03 -26.27 -6.31
C GLU A 601 -29.77 -26.67 -7.10
N TYR A 602 -29.95 -27.22 -8.30
CA TYR A 602 -28.86 -27.51 -9.22
C TYR A 602 -28.25 -26.22 -9.82
N ALA A 603 -29.08 -25.22 -10.15
CA ALA A 603 -28.63 -23.93 -10.68
C ALA A 603 -27.77 -23.13 -9.68
N ARG A 604 -28.00 -23.24 -8.36
CA ARG A 604 -27.14 -22.59 -7.34
C ARG A 604 -25.70 -23.11 -7.30
N HIS A 605 -25.47 -24.35 -7.75
CA HIS A 605 -24.17 -25.03 -7.68
C HIS A 605 -23.39 -25.02 -9.00
N ALA A 606 -23.96 -24.44 -10.07
CA ALA A 606 -23.34 -24.35 -11.39
C ALA A 606 -23.55 -22.95 -11.95
N PHE A 607 -22.47 -22.18 -12.09
CA PHE A 607 -22.53 -20.87 -12.76
C PHE A 607 -23.06 -21.03 -14.19
N ASP A 608 -23.90 -20.08 -14.61
CA ASP A 608 -24.36 -19.93 -16.01
C ASP A 608 -25.24 -21.11 -16.52
N ILE A 609 -26.21 -21.55 -15.69
CA ILE A 609 -27.28 -22.51 -16.01
C ILE A 609 -28.67 -21.90 -15.75
N ASP A 610 -29.55 -21.90 -16.76
CA ASP A 610 -30.96 -21.55 -16.61
C ASP A 610 -31.80 -22.74 -16.11
N VAL A 611 -32.82 -22.47 -15.29
CA VAL A 611 -33.79 -23.46 -14.80
C VAL A 611 -34.72 -23.89 -15.94
N GLY A 612 -34.84 -25.19 -16.22
CA GLY A 612 -35.59 -25.63 -17.40
C GLY A 612 -35.60 -27.11 -17.74
N LYS A 613 -36.20 -27.41 -18.91
CA LYS A 613 -36.30 -28.75 -19.50
C LYS A 613 -35.21 -28.93 -20.56
N TYR A 614 -34.30 -29.85 -20.30
CA TYR A 614 -33.16 -30.14 -21.16
C TYR A 614 -33.17 -31.59 -21.64
N VAL A 615 -32.61 -31.81 -22.83
CA VAL A 615 -32.20 -33.14 -23.30
C VAL A 615 -30.71 -33.27 -22.98
N MET A 616 -30.37 -34.33 -22.27
CA MET A 616 -29.02 -34.62 -21.78
C MET A 616 -28.39 -35.68 -22.70
N LEU A 617 -27.16 -35.40 -23.13
CA LEU A 617 -26.24 -36.31 -23.82
C LEU A 617 -25.00 -36.49 -22.93
N ALA A 618 -24.79 -37.67 -22.38
CA ALA A 618 -23.55 -38.03 -21.70
C ALA A 618 -22.67 -38.91 -22.59
N VAL A 619 -21.36 -38.66 -22.55
CA VAL A 619 -20.33 -39.55 -23.10
C VAL A 619 -19.40 -39.92 -21.95
N THR A 620 -19.35 -41.21 -21.62
CA THR A 620 -18.59 -41.75 -20.48
C THR A 620 -17.56 -42.75 -20.97
N ASP A 621 -16.30 -42.54 -20.60
CA ASP A 621 -15.19 -43.46 -20.84
C ASP A 621 -14.67 -44.11 -19.55
N THR A 622 -13.98 -45.23 -19.70
CA THR A 622 -13.26 -45.93 -18.62
C THR A 622 -11.75 -45.68 -18.70
N GLY A 623 -11.33 -44.48 -19.12
CA GLY A 623 -9.93 -44.13 -19.37
C GLY A 623 -9.15 -43.70 -18.13
N THR A 624 -8.01 -43.06 -18.34
CA THR A 624 -7.11 -42.57 -17.28
C THR A 624 -7.67 -41.43 -16.43
N GLY A 625 -8.73 -40.75 -16.87
CA GLY A 625 -9.32 -39.61 -16.18
C GLY A 625 -8.41 -38.37 -16.14
N MET A 626 -8.81 -37.35 -15.38
CA MET A 626 -8.13 -36.05 -15.29
C MET A 626 -7.96 -35.60 -13.84
N THR A 627 -6.86 -34.91 -13.55
CA THR A 627 -6.65 -34.22 -12.27
C THR A 627 -7.43 -32.89 -12.24
N ALA A 628 -7.61 -32.31 -11.05
CA ALA A 628 -8.25 -31.00 -10.88
C ALA A 628 -7.57 -29.91 -11.73
N ASP A 629 -6.23 -29.83 -11.72
CA ASP A 629 -5.46 -28.86 -12.50
C ASP A 629 -5.66 -28.97 -14.03
N ILE A 630 -6.05 -30.16 -14.51
CA ILE A 630 -6.38 -30.42 -15.92
C ILE A 630 -7.84 -30.05 -16.17
N LEU A 631 -8.77 -30.41 -15.28
CA LEU A 631 -10.19 -30.06 -15.39
C LEU A 631 -10.43 -28.54 -15.47
N ASP A 632 -9.69 -27.75 -14.69
CA ASP A 632 -9.76 -26.28 -14.72
C ASP A 632 -9.33 -25.67 -16.07
N LYS A 633 -8.53 -26.41 -16.86
CA LYS A 633 -7.94 -25.96 -18.14
C LYS A 633 -8.44 -26.74 -19.34
N VAL A 634 -9.29 -27.76 -19.17
CA VAL A 634 -9.67 -28.68 -20.25
C VAL A 634 -10.44 -28.02 -21.40
N PHE A 635 -11.08 -26.87 -21.12
CA PHE A 635 -11.73 -26.04 -22.13
C PHE A 635 -10.83 -24.92 -22.69
N ASP A 636 -9.65 -24.68 -22.12
CA ASP A 636 -8.75 -23.63 -22.60
C ASP A 636 -8.24 -23.96 -24.02
N PRO A 637 -8.15 -22.98 -24.94
CA PRO A 637 -7.82 -23.25 -26.33
C PRO A 637 -6.36 -23.67 -26.47
N PHE A 638 -6.10 -24.66 -27.31
CA PHE A 638 -4.77 -25.27 -27.53
C PHE A 638 -4.21 -26.00 -26.31
N PHE A 639 -4.96 -26.13 -25.21
CA PHE A 639 -4.53 -26.94 -24.07
C PHE A 639 -4.63 -28.43 -24.41
N THR A 640 -3.52 -29.14 -24.28
CA THR A 640 -3.43 -30.58 -24.54
C THR A 640 -2.49 -31.24 -23.54
N THR A 641 -2.87 -32.42 -23.05
CA THR A 641 -2.02 -33.30 -22.24
C THR A 641 -1.27 -34.32 -23.10
N LYS A 642 -1.56 -34.38 -24.41
CA LYS A 642 -0.89 -35.25 -25.38
C LYS A 642 0.43 -34.61 -25.84
N PRO A 643 1.47 -35.41 -26.19
CA PRO A 643 2.75 -34.90 -26.70
C PRO A 643 2.58 -33.99 -27.93
N GLU A 644 3.56 -33.12 -28.16
CA GLU A 644 3.57 -32.20 -29.31
C GLU A 644 3.30 -32.96 -30.64
N GLY A 645 2.37 -32.42 -31.44
CA GLY A 645 1.92 -33.05 -32.68
C GLY A 645 0.84 -34.13 -32.56
N LYS A 646 0.58 -34.71 -31.37
CA LYS A 646 -0.45 -35.76 -31.16
C LYS A 646 -1.82 -35.23 -30.67
N GLY A 647 -2.00 -33.91 -30.56
CA GLY A 647 -3.28 -33.31 -30.22
C GLY A 647 -3.33 -31.81 -30.52
N THR A 648 -4.43 -31.33 -31.10
CA THR A 648 -4.60 -29.90 -31.45
C THR A 648 -4.98 -29.03 -30.25
N GLY A 649 -5.42 -29.62 -29.14
CA GLY A 649 -5.94 -28.89 -27.98
C GLY A 649 -7.21 -28.07 -28.25
N LEU A 650 -7.92 -28.31 -29.36
CA LEU A 650 -9.13 -27.57 -29.74
C LEU A 650 -10.43 -28.37 -29.54
N GLY A 651 -10.35 -29.71 -29.41
CA GLY A 651 -11.52 -30.60 -29.41
C GLY A 651 -12.58 -30.24 -28.36
N LEU A 652 -12.19 -30.17 -27.08
CA LEU A 652 -13.14 -29.89 -25.99
C LEU A 652 -13.59 -28.42 -25.95
N SER A 653 -12.74 -27.48 -26.38
CA SER A 653 -13.11 -26.07 -26.54
C SER A 653 -14.16 -25.85 -27.65
N MET A 654 -14.08 -26.60 -28.76
CA MET A 654 -15.11 -26.59 -29.81
C MET A 654 -16.45 -27.12 -29.30
N VAL A 655 -16.44 -28.23 -28.53
CA VAL A 655 -17.65 -28.76 -27.89
C VAL A 655 -18.27 -27.72 -26.96
N TYR A 656 -17.48 -27.08 -26.11
CA TYR A 656 -17.95 -26.01 -25.23
C TYR A 656 -18.59 -24.84 -26.00
N GLY A 657 -17.96 -24.40 -27.09
CA GLY A 657 -18.46 -23.35 -27.96
C GLY A 657 -19.82 -23.68 -28.58
N PHE A 658 -19.96 -24.85 -29.20
CA PHE A 658 -21.21 -25.34 -29.78
C PHE A 658 -22.34 -25.40 -28.74
N VAL A 659 -22.06 -25.96 -27.56
CA VAL A 659 -23.07 -26.14 -26.51
C VAL A 659 -23.60 -24.80 -26.02
N LYS A 660 -22.72 -23.83 -25.75
CA LYS A 660 -23.13 -22.48 -25.34
C LYS A 660 -23.83 -21.72 -26.48
N GLN A 661 -23.44 -21.89 -27.74
CA GLN A 661 -24.12 -21.29 -28.90
C GLN A 661 -25.54 -21.85 -29.09
N SER A 662 -25.80 -23.09 -28.65
CA SER A 662 -27.11 -23.74 -28.70
C SER A 662 -28.00 -23.43 -27.48
N GLY A 663 -27.62 -22.47 -26.63
CA GLY A 663 -28.33 -22.19 -25.36
C GLY A 663 -28.24 -23.33 -24.34
N GLY A 664 -27.24 -24.20 -24.48
CA GLY A 664 -27.03 -25.38 -23.65
C GLY A 664 -25.88 -25.22 -22.66
N HIS A 665 -25.69 -26.27 -21.85
CA HIS A 665 -24.69 -26.33 -20.79
C HIS A 665 -23.85 -27.61 -20.88
N ILE A 666 -22.59 -27.54 -20.48
CA ILE A 666 -21.68 -28.70 -20.48
C ILE A 666 -21.02 -28.82 -19.11
N ARG A 667 -20.87 -30.05 -18.62
CA ARG A 667 -20.20 -30.36 -17.36
C ARG A 667 -19.39 -31.64 -17.49
N ILE A 668 -18.16 -31.61 -16.99
CA ILE A 668 -17.25 -32.75 -16.98
C ILE A 668 -17.14 -33.26 -15.55
N TYR A 669 -17.19 -34.58 -15.40
CA TYR A 669 -16.89 -35.32 -14.18
C TYR A 669 -15.74 -36.26 -14.52
N SER A 670 -14.64 -36.21 -13.79
CA SER A 670 -13.47 -37.04 -14.06
C SER A 670 -12.69 -37.25 -12.77
N GLU A 671 -12.15 -38.45 -12.60
CA GLU A 671 -11.29 -38.81 -11.48
C GLU A 671 -10.10 -39.62 -12.03
N PRO A 672 -8.85 -39.37 -11.58
CA PRO A 672 -7.69 -40.11 -12.05
C PRO A 672 -7.84 -41.63 -11.81
N GLY A 673 -7.79 -42.41 -12.89
CA GLY A 673 -7.94 -43.86 -12.89
C GLY A 673 -9.38 -44.39 -13.01
N ASN A 674 -10.41 -43.53 -12.95
CA ASN A 674 -11.83 -43.92 -13.01
C ASN A 674 -12.53 -43.50 -14.32
N GLY A 675 -11.82 -42.85 -15.24
CA GLY A 675 -12.35 -42.35 -16.51
C GLY A 675 -13.00 -40.96 -16.44
N THR A 676 -13.65 -40.56 -17.53
CA THR A 676 -14.33 -39.26 -17.67
C THR A 676 -15.77 -39.42 -18.15
N THR A 677 -16.67 -38.61 -17.60
CA THR A 677 -18.04 -38.40 -18.06
C THR A 677 -18.23 -36.95 -18.48
N VAL A 678 -18.50 -36.70 -19.75
CA VAL A 678 -18.88 -35.38 -20.28
C VAL A 678 -20.40 -35.35 -20.50
N ARG A 679 -21.12 -34.49 -19.76
CA ARG A 679 -22.56 -34.28 -19.91
C ARG A 679 -22.85 -32.96 -20.62
N ILE A 680 -23.61 -33.03 -21.71
CA ILE A 680 -24.13 -31.91 -22.49
C ILE A 680 -25.64 -31.83 -22.23
N TYR A 681 -26.15 -30.63 -21.96
CA TYR A 681 -27.56 -30.34 -21.74
C TYR A 681 -28.02 -29.35 -22.81
N LEU A 682 -28.95 -29.77 -23.68
CA LEU A 682 -29.49 -28.96 -24.77
C LEU A 682 -30.96 -28.59 -24.47
N PRO A 683 -31.38 -27.33 -24.66
CA PRO A 683 -32.74 -26.92 -24.33
C PRO A 683 -33.77 -27.66 -25.21
N ARG A 684 -34.86 -28.08 -24.58
CA ARG A 684 -35.98 -28.74 -25.27
C ARG A 684 -36.63 -27.79 -26.30
N SER A 685 -36.83 -28.27 -27.53
CA SER A 685 -37.79 -27.69 -28.47
C SER A 685 -39.20 -28.25 -28.25
N MET A 686 -40.20 -27.43 -28.58
CA MET A 686 -41.63 -27.79 -28.61
C MET A 686 -42.16 -27.95 -30.05
N GLU A 687 -41.32 -27.72 -31.05
CA GLU A 687 -41.62 -27.85 -32.47
C GLU A 687 -41.54 -29.34 -32.90
N ASP A 688 -42.30 -29.69 -33.94
CA ASP A 688 -42.23 -31.01 -34.57
C ASP A 688 -40.88 -31.22 -35.27
N GLU A 689 -40.48 -32.48 -35.44
CA GLU A 689 -39.16 -32.82 -35.99
C GLU A 689 -39.08 -32.52 -37.50
N ASP A 690 -38.03 -31.80 -37.90
CA ASP A 690 -37.69 -31.57 -39.30
C ASP A 690 -37.33 -32.91 -39.96
N LEU A 691 -38.25 -33.49 -40.72
CA LEU A 691 -37.98 -34.65 -41.56
C LEU A 691 -36.92 -34.26 -42.61
N VAL A 692 -35.68 -34.69 -42.38
CA VAL A 692 -34.59 -34.56 -43.34
C VAL A 692 -34.94 -35.41 -44.55
N GLY A 693 -35.45 -34.76 -45.60
CA GLY A 693 -35.72 -35.42 -46.86
C GLY A 693 -34.41 -35.92 -47.48
N GLU A 694 -34.17 -37.22 -47.40
CA GLU A 694 -33.29 -37.90 -48.34
C GLU A 694 -33.79 -37.60 -49.76
N ASN A 695 -32.99 -36.90 -50.56
CA ASN A 695 -32.90 -37.11 -52.01
C ASN A 695 -31.88 -36.18 -52.68
N ALA A 696 -30.98 -36.78 -53.45
CA ALA A 696 -30.75 -36.49 -54.87
C ALA A 696 -29.28 -36.74 -55.28
N SER A 697 -28.90 -38.02 -55.40
CA SER A 697 -27.64 -38.46 -56.02
C SER A 697 -27.69 -38.34 -57.57
N GLY A 698 -28.17 -37.19 -58.06
CA GLY A 698 -28.26 -36.89 -59.49
C GLY A 698 -26.97 -36.28 -60.04
N ALA A 699 -26.70 -36.51 -61.32
CA ALA A 699 -25.60 -35.86 -62.01
C ALA A 699 -25.75 -34.33 -61.99
N ALA A 700 -24.67 -33.60 -61.71
CA ALA A 700 -24.66 -32.14 -61.66
C ALA A 700 -24.87 -31.53 -63.05
N LEU A 701 -26.12 -31.25 -63.40
CA LEU A 701 -26.50 -30.60 -64.64
C LEU A 701 -26.23 -29.09 -64.60
N GLY A 702 -25.72 -28.58 -65.72
CA GLY A 702 -25.54 -27.16 -65.99
C GLY A 702 -26.83 -26.46 -66.45
N GLY A 703 -26.73 -25.19 -66.81
CA GLY A 703 -27.83 -24.37 -67.33
C GLY A 703 -27.31 -23.21 -68.19
N ASP A 704 -28.19 -22.53 -68.93
CA ASP A 704 -27.85 -21.40 -69.80
C ASP A 704 -28.21 -20.02 -69.21
N GLU A 705 -28.65 -20.02 -67.94
CA GLU A 705 -29.00 -18.84 -67.17
C GLU A 705 -27.85 -17.84 -66.98
N THR A 706 -28.20 -16.59 -66.68
CA THR A 706 -27.23 -15.52 -66.43
C THR A 706 -26.99 -15.32 -64.93
N ILE A 707 -25.74 -15.51 -64.50
CA ILE A 707 -25.31 -15.38 -63.10
C ILE A 707 -24.42 -14.15 -62.96
N LEU A 708 -24.76 -13.24 -62.05
CA LEU A 708 -23.89 -12.15 -61.63
C LEU A 708 -23.04 -12.60 -60.45
N VAL A 709 -21.74 -12.75 -60.65
CA VAL A 709 -20.74 -13.04 -59.61
C VAL A 709 -20.18 -11.72 -59.06
N VAL A 710 -20.29 -11.52 -57.75
CA VAL A 710 -19.77 -10.35 -57.02
C VAL A 710 -18.90 -10.83 -55.85
N GLU A 711 -17.60 -10.70 -56.04
CA GLU A 711 -16.54 -11.23 -55.18
C GLU A 711 -15.38 -10.25 -55.25
N ASP A 712 -14.75 -9.90 -54.14
CA ASP A 712 -13.68 -8.90 -54.09
C ASP A 712 -12.30 -9.52 -54.41
N ASP A 713 -12.01 -10.71 -53.86
CA ASP A 713 -10.81 -11.49 -54.20
C ASP A 713 -10.79 -11.87 -55.70
N GLU A 714 -9.73 -11.45 -56.39
CA GLU A 714 -9.59 -11.64 -57.82
C GLU A 714 -9.41 -13.11 -58.23
N ALA A 715 -8.63 -13.87 -57.46
CA ALA A 715 -8.37 -15.27 -57.77
C ALA A 715 -9.61 -16.14 -57.50
N VAL A 716 -10.31 -15.90 -56.40
CA VAL A 716 -11.59 -16.59 -56.10
C VAL A 716 -12.64 -16.23 -57.16
N ARG A 717 -12.72 -14.97 -57.58
CA ARG A 717 -13.65 -14.50 -58.62
C ARG A 717 -13.38 -15.17 -59.96
N GLU A 718 -12.13 -15.22 -60.43
CA GLU A 718 -11.77 -15.86 -61.72
C GLU A 718 -12.08 -17.35 -61.76
N ILE A 719 -11.82 -18.06 -60.66
CA ILE A 719 -12.07 -19.49 -60.54
C ILE A 719 -13.57 -19.79 -60.46
N THR A 720 -14.33 -18.97 -59.73
CA THR A 720 -15.80 -19.08 -59.68
C THR A 720 -16.42 -18.84 -61.06
N VAL A 721 -15.95 -17.81 -61.78
CA VAL A 721 -16.37 -17.54 -63.17
C VAL A 721 -16.06 -18.73 -64.07
N SER A 722 -14.87 -19.32 -63.96
CA SER A 722 -14.45 -20.49 -64.75
C SER A 722 -15.31 -21.72 -64.48
N LEU A 723 -15.55 -22.04 -63.20
CA LEU A 723 -16.39 -23.18 -62.79
C LEU A 723 -17.85 -23.02 -63.25
N LEU A 724 -18.42 -21.81 -63.20
CA LEU A 724 -19.78 -21.55 -63.67
C LEU A 724 -19.87 -21.57 -65.21
N ALA A 725 -18.86 -21.06 -65.91
CA ALA A 725 -18.80 -21.12 -67.37
C ALA A 725 -18.66 -22.57 -67.89
N GLU A 726 -17.89 -23.43 -67.19
CA GLU A 726 -17.84 -24.88 -67.48
C GLU A 726 -19.18 -25.60 -67.25
N LEU A 727 -20.03 -25.05 -66.39
CA LEU A 727 -21.41 -25.51 -66.17
C LEU A 727 -22.40 -24.88 -67.16
N GLY A 728 -21.93 -24.16 -68.18
CA GLY A 728 -22.73 -23.60 -69.28
C GLY A 728 -23.35 -22.22 -69.01
N TYR A 729 -23.26 -21.71 -67.78
CA TYR A 729 -23.91 -20.46 -67.38
C TYR A 729 -23.23 -19.23 -68.01
N ARG A 730 -24.02 -18.19 -68.28
CA ARG A 730 -23.50 -16.88 -68.71
C ARG A 730 -23.10 -16.09 -67.48
N VAL A 731 -21.81 -15.80 -67.31
CA VAL A 731 -21.31 -15.15 -66.09
C VAL A 731 -21.00 -13.67 -66.31
N LEU A 732 -21.69 -12.81 -65.56
CA LEU A 732 -21.32 -11.40 -65.37
C LEU A 732 -20.45 -11.29 -64.13
N ARG A 733 -19.46 -10.38 -64.15
CA ARG A 733 -18.49 -10.22 -63.05
C ARG A 733 -18.46 -8.78 -62.53
N ALA A 734 -18.53 -8.65 -61.21
CA ALA A 734 -18.28 -7.42 -60.46
C ALA A 734 -17.25 -7.70 -59.35
N LYS A 735 -16.56 -6.64 -58.92
CA LYS A 735 -15.45 -6.71 -57.96
C LYS A 735 -15.81 -6.18 -56.57
N ASP A 736 -16.98 -5.58 -56.42
CA ASP A 736 -17.49 -4.96 -55.21
C ASP A 736 -19.01 -4.79 -55.32
N ALA A 737 -19.68 -4.55 -54.19
CA ALA A 737 -21.13 -4.43 -54.15
C ALA A 737 -21.67 -3.24 -54.98
N ASP A 738 -20.91 -2.14 -55.03
CA ASP A 738 -21.26 -0.93 -55.79
C ASP A 738 -21.25 -1.20 -57.32
N SER A 739 -20.24 -1.90 -57.86
CA SER A 739 -20.20 -2.32 -59.27
C SER A 739 -21.22 -3.43 -59.58
N GLY A 740 -21.50 -4.33 -58.63
CA GLY A 740 -22.59 -5.30 -58.75
C GLY A 740 -23.95 -4.61 -58.91
N LEU A 741 -24.24 -3.61 -58.08
CA LEU A 741 -25.48 -2.83 -58.18
C LEU A 741 -25.58 -2.08 -59.51
N ALA A 742 -24.48 -1.47 -59.98
CA ALA A 742 -24.45 -0.78 -61.27
C ALA A 742 -24.77 -1.71 -62.46
N ILE A 743 -24.35 -2.99 -62.41
CA ILE A 743 -24.73 -3.99 -63.43
C ILE A 743 -26.23 -4.29 -63.34
N VAL A 744 -26.79 -4.48 -62.14
CA VAL A 744 -28.25 -4.68 -61.97
C VAL A 744 -29.05 -3.47 -62.48
N GLU A 745 -28.59 -2.25 -62.19
CA GLU A 745 -29.23 -1.01 -62.64
C GLU A 745 -29.12 -0.76 -64.14
N SER A 746 -28.18 -1.42 -64.84
CA SER A 746 -28.06 -1.36 -66.31
C SER A 746 -29.18 -2.08 -67.07
N GLY A 747 -29.97 -2.93 -66.39
CA GLY A 747 -31.11 -3.64 -66.99
C GLY A 747 -30.77 -4.91 -67.78
N VAL A 748 -29.53 -5.40 -67.68
CA VAL A 748 -29.15 -6.73 -68.20
C VAL A 748 -29.92 -7.82 -67.43
N PRO A 749 -30.51 -8.84 -68.10
CA PRO A 749 -31.20 -9.92 -67.41
C PRO A 749 -30.24 -10.75 -66.56
N ILE A 750 -30.61 -11.00 -65.31
CA ILE A 750 -29.85 -11.80 -64.34
C ILE A 750 -30.83 -12.75 -63.65
N ASP A 751 -30.57 -14.07 -63.75
CA ASP A 751 -31.36 -15.12 -63.10
C ASP A 751 -30.90 -15.37 -61.66
N CYS A 752 -29.59 -15.29 -61.40
CA CYS A 752 -29.01 -15.50 -60.09
C CYS A 752 -27.91 -14.47 -59.74
N LEU A 753 -27.96 -13.93 -58.53
CA LEU A 753 -26.85 -13.21 -57.90
C LEU A 753 -26.07 -14.19 -57.03
N PHE A 754 -24.78 -14.35 -57.33
CA PHE A 754 -23.81 -15.07 -56.51
C PHE A 754 -22.85 -14.04 -55.89
N THR A 755 -22.86 -13.89 -54.57
CA THR A 755 -22.14 -12.78 -53.92
C THR A 755 -21.51 -13.19 -52.59
N ASP A 756 -20.29 -12.73 -52.27
CA ASP A 756 -19.73 -12.94 -50.92
C ASP A 756 -20.55 -12.17 -49.87
N VAL A 757 -20.75 -12.76 -48.70
CA VAL A 757 -21.38 -12.14 -47.52
C VAL A 757 -20.60 -10.91 -47.06
N VAL A 758 -19.26 -10.89 -47.17
CA VAL A 758 -18.44 -9.74 -46.78
C VAL A 758 -17.57 -9.28 -47.93
N MET A 759 -17.77 -8.03 -48.33
CA MET A 759 -16.91 -7.32 -49.29
C MET A 759 -16.60 -5.93 -48.73
N PRO A 760 -15.37 -5.40 -48.92
CA PRO A 760 -15.04 -4.02 -48.58
C PRO A 760 -15.75 -3.05 -49.53
N GLY A 761 -16.48 -2.07 -48.99
CA GLY A 761 -17.23 -1.12 -49.80
C GLY A 761 -18.11 -0.19 -48.97
N ARG A 762 -18.86 0.69 -49.64
CA ARG A 762 -19.88 1.54 -48.98
C ARG A 762 -21.23 0.83 -48.87
N LEU A 763 -21.52 -0.07 -49.82
CA LEU A 763 -22.72 -0.90 -49.86
C LEU A 763 -22.39 -2.29 -49.30
N LYS A 764 -23.23 -2.83 -48.40
CA LYS A 764 -23.09 -4.22 -47.94
C LYS A 764 -23.67 -5.21 -48.96
N SER A 765 -23.19 -6.44 -48.97
CA SER A 765 -23.70 -7.51 -49.84
C SER A 765 -25.18 -7.82 -49.61
N SER A 766 -25.66 -7.68 -48.37
CA SER A 766 -27.09 -7.81 -48.03
C SER A 766 -27.92 -6.65 -48.59
N ASP A 767 -27.41 -5.42 -48.55
CA ASP A 767 -28.06 -4.25 -49.17
C ASP A 767 -28.09 -4.37 -50.70
N LEU A 768 -27.01 -4.86 -51.32
CA LEU A 768 -26.97 -5.20 -52.73
C LEU A 768 -28.07 -6.22 -53.08
N ALA A 769 -28.11 -7.35 -52.38
CA ALA A 769 -29.08 -8.42 -52.64
C ALA A 769 -30.53 -7.94 -52.48
N LYS A 770 -30.80 -7.10 -51.47
CA LYS A 770 -32.11 -6.50 -51.24
C LYS A 770 -32.52 -5.56 -52.38
N ARG A 771 -31.66 -4.59 -52.74
CA ARG A 771 -31.90 -3.66 -53.86
C ARG A 771 -32.01 -4.40 -55.20
N ALA A 772 -31.25 -5.46 -55.39
CA ALA A 772 -31.31 -6.29 -56.58
C ALA A 772 -32.64 -7.04 -56.69
N LYS A 773 -33.16 -7.62 -55.59
CA LYS A 773 -34.51 -8.21 -55.56
C LYS A 773 -35.64 -7.17 -55.71
N GLU A 774 -35.47 -5.94 -55.21
CA GLU A 774 -36.41 -4.83 -55.43
C GLU A 774 -36.51 -4.45 -56.92
N ARG A 775 -35.46 -4.67 -57.72
CA ARG A 775 -35.44 -4.44 -59.18
C ARG A 775 -35.81 -5.68 -60.00
N LEU A 776 -35.40 -6.86 -59.55
CA LEU A 776 -35.57 -8.15 -60.22
C LEU A 776 -36.26 -9.13 -59.24
N PRO A 777 -37.60 -9.15 -59.14
CA PRO A 777 -38.31 -9.96 -58.14
C PRO A 777 -38.08 -11.48 -58.27
N HIS A 778 -37.71 -11.96 -59.45
CA HIS A 778 -37.43 -13.38 -59.73
C HIS A 778 -35.96 -13.78 -59.48
N LEU A 779 -35.11 -12.84 -59.05
CA LEU A 779 -33.68 -13.05 -58.84
C LEU A 779 -33.42 -14.07 -57.72
N GLY A 780 -32.84 -15.21 -58.10
CA GLY A 780 -32.21 -16.12 -57.16
C GLY A 780 -31.03 -15.42 -56.50
N VAL A 781 -30.85 -15.59 -55.18
CA VAL A 781 -29.69 -15.05 -54.47
C VAL A 781 -29.03 -16.17 -53.70
N LEU A 782 -27.77 -16.45 -54.03
CA LEU A 782 -26.89 -17.37 -53.33
C LEU A 782 -25.72 -16.58 -52.75
N PHE A 783 -25.63 -16.54 -51.43
CA PHE A 783 -24.46 -15.99 -50.77
C PHE A 783 -23.35 -17.03 -50.72
N THR A 784 -22.10 -16.61 -50.95
CA THR A 784 -20.91 -17.40 -50.62
C THR A 784 -20.24 -16.82 -49.38
N SER A 785 -19.56 -17.65 -48.59
CA SER A 785 -18.99 -17.22 -47.31
C SER A 785 -17.74 -18.01 -46.96
N GLY A 786 -16.62 -17.31 -46.77
CA GLY A 786 -15.55 -17.74 -45.86
C GLY A 786 -15.79 -17.26 -44.41
N TYR A 787 -16.75 -16.36 -44.21
CA TYR A 787 -17.07 -15.64 -42.98
C TYR A 787 -18.51 -15.08 -43.05
N THR A 788 -19.24 -14.97 -41.94
CA THR A 788 -20.53 -14.27 -41.90
C THR A 788 -20.56 -13.11 -40.92
N GLU A 789 -21.04 -11.96 -41.39
CA GLU A 789 -21.30 -10.77 -40.59
C GLU A 789 -22.74 -10.80 -40.01
N ASN A 790 -22.97 -10.06 -38.91
CA ASN A 790 -24.30 -9.92 -38.26
C ASN A 790 -25.39 -9.27 -39.15
N SER A 791 -25.10 -8.94 -40.41
CA SER A 791 -26.01 -8.27 -41.35
C SER A 791 -26.92 -9.23 -42.13
N ILE A 792 -26.70 -10.54 -42.03
CA ILE A 792 -27.56 -11.64 -42.55
C ILE A 792 -27.91 -12.64 -41.42
N VAL A 793 -27.40 -12.38 -40.21
CA VAL A 793 -27.40 -13.31 -39.08
C VAL A 793 -27.90 -12.60 -37.82
N HIS A 794 -29.20 -12.70 -37.54
CA HIS A 794 -29.78 -12.15 -36.31
C HIS A 794 -29.62 -13.15 -35.16
N GLY A 795 -28.83 -12.79 -34.15
CA GLY A 795 -28.64 -13.61 -32.95
C GLY A 795 -27.98 -14.98 -33.20
N GLY A 796 -27.10 -15.08 -34.20
CA GLY A 796 -26.43 -16.33 -34.59
C GLY A 796 -27.25 -17.24 -35.53
N ARG A 797 -28.43 -16.79 -35.98
CA ARG A 797 -29.35 -17.53 -36.86
C ARG A 797 -29.46 -16.83 -38.22
N LEU A 798 -29.46 -17.59 -39.31
CA LEU A 798 -29.70 -17.07 -40.67
C LEU A 798 -31.15 -16.57 -40.83
N ASP A 799 -31.33 -15.46 -41.54
CA ASP A 799 -32.67 -14.94 -41.85
C ASP A 799 -33.47 -15.92 -42.76
N PRO A 800 -34.78 -16.11 -42.55
CA PRO A 800 -35.59 -17.05 -43.33
C PRO A 800 -35.55 -16.76 -44.85
N GLY A 801 -35.17 -17.78 -45.64
CA GLY A 801 -35.09 -17.68 -47.11
C GLY A 801 -33.72 -17.23 -47.65
N VAL A 802 -32.70 -17.08 -46.81
CA VAL A 802 -31.30 -16.91 -47.24
C VAL A 802 -30.72 -18.25 -47.68
N ASN A 803 -30.13 -18.30 -48.87
CA ASN A 803 -29.33 -19.43 -49.33
C ASN A 803 -27.84 -19.12 -49.21
N LEU A 804 -27.06 -20.04 -48.63
CA LEU A 804 -25.64 -19.90 -48.34
C LEU A 804 -24.83 -21.08 -48.90
N LEU A 805 -23.60 -20.82 -49.37
CA LEU A 805 -22.60 -21.80 -49.78
C LEU A 805 -21.25 -21.49 -49.12
N SER A 806 -20.74 -22.40 -48.30
CA SER A 806 -19.46 -22.22 -47.60
C SER A 806 -18.25 -22.38 -48.53
N LYS A 807 -17.24 -21.51 -48.39
CA LYS A 807 -15.91 -21.70 -48.99
C LYS A 807 -15.08 -22.68 -48.11
N PRO A 808 -14.32 -23.62 -48.68
CA PRO A 808 -14.24 -23.93 -50.11
C PRO A 808 -15.35 -24.90 -50.58
N TYR A 809 -15.82 -24.70 -51.82
CA TYR A 809 -16.87 -25.48 -52.47
C TYR A 809 -16.40 -26.19 -53.74
N THR A 810 -16.93 -27.39 -54.00
CA THR A 810 -16.69 -28.13 -55.24
C THR A 810 -17.64 -27.69 -56.35
N ARG A 811 -17.23 -27.90 -57.61
CA ARG A 811 -18.07 -27.73 -58.81
C ARG A 811 -19.45 -28.38 -58.69
N GLU A 812 -19.53 -29.61 -58.17
CA GLU A 812 -20.78 -30.37 -58.00
C GLU A 812 -21.68 -29.77 -56.91
N THR A 813 -21.09 -29.14 -55.90
CA THR A 813 -21.82 -28.52 -54.79
C THR A 813 -22.33 -27.13 -55.20
N LEU A 814 -21.51 -26.37 -55.92
CA LEU A 814 -21.89 -25.12 -56.57
C LEU A 814 -23.03 -25.33 -57.58
N ALA A 815 -22.90 -26.30 -58.49
CA ALA A 815 -23.92 -26.63 -59.49
C ALA A 815 -25.28 -26.95 -58.86
N ARG A 816 -25.31 -27.83 -57.86
CA ARG A 816 -26.54 -28.20 -57.14
C ARG A 816 -27.17 -27.00 -56.44
N LYS A 817 -26.38 -26.14 -55.78
CA LYS A 817 -26.93 -24.97 -55.08
C LYS A 817 -27.41 -23.86 -56.01
N ILE A 818 -26.70 -23.57 -57.10
CA ILE A 818 -27.17 -22.62 -58.12
C ILE A 818 -28.50 -23.10 -58.73
N ARG A 819 -28.58 -24.38 -59.14
CA ARG A 819 -29.80 -24.96 -59.70
C ARG A 819 -30.97 -24.87 -58.72
N GLN A 820 -30.75 -25.29 -57.46
CA GLN A 820 -31.76 -25.18 -56.39
C GLN A 820 -32.27 -23.74 -56.21
N VAL A 821 -31.38 -22.75 -56.19
CA VAL A 821 -31.73 -21.34 -55.96
C VAL A 821 -32.55 -20.75 -57.12
N ILE A 822 -32.19 -21.05 -58.37
CA ILE A 822 -32.92 -20.60 -59.56
C ILE A 822 -34.29 -21.30 -59.67
N ASP A 823 -34.36 -22.60 -59.38
CA ASP A 823 -35.63 -23.34 -59.46
C ASP A 823 -36.60 -22.92 -58.35
N GLN A 824 -36.09 -22.64 -57.15
CA GLN A 824 -36.90 -22.05 -56.06
C GLN A 824 -37.41 -20.65 -56.40
N SER A 825 -36.61 -19.78 -57.04
CA SER A 825 -37.09 -18.44 -57.42
C SER A 825 -38.11 -18.47 -58.57
N ARG A 826 -38.05 -19.49 -59.43
CA ARG A 826 -39.03 -19.76 -60.49
C ARG A 826 -40.33 -20.42 -60.00
N GLN A 827 -40.31 -21.09 -58.85
CA GLN A 827 -41.48 -21.78 -58.27
C GLN A 827 -42.32 -20.91 -57.30
N ALA A 828 -41.95 -19.64 -57.06
CA ALA A 828 -42.75 -18.72 -56.26
C ALA A 828 -44.14 -18.48 -56.91
N PRO A 829 -45.26 -18.61 -56.17
CA PRO A 829 -46.55 -18.92 -56.78
C PRO A 829 -47.25 -17.72 -57.45
N SER A 830 -47.64 -17.90 -58.71
CA SER A 830 -48.86 -17.27 -59.23
C SER A 830 -50.08 -18.11 -58.81
N PRO A 831 -51.19 -17.50 -58.35
CA PRO A 831 -52.34 -18.24 -57.84
C PRO A 831 -53.23 -18.76 -58.98
N GLY A 832 -53.30 -20.07 -59.18
CA GLY A 832 -54.32 -20.66 -60.06
C GLY A 832 -54.20 -22.16 -60.37
N LEU A 833 -55.14 -22.93 -59.82
CA LEU A 833 -55.59 -24.29 -60.21
C LEU A 833 -54.75 -25.51 -59.73
N PRO A 834 -55.40 -26.55 -59.16
CA PRO A 834 -54.76 -27.81 -58.78
C PRO A 834 -55.00 -28.92 -59.81
N GLU A 835 -53.97 -29.73 -60.09
CA GLU A 835 -54.13 -31.05 -60.73
C GLU A 835 -53.28 -32.13 -60.02
N SER A 836 -53.64 -33.39 -60.28
CA SER A 836 -53.44 -34.56 -59.40
C SER A 836 -52.08 -35.27 -59.57
N PRO A 837 -51.65 -36.09 -58.59
CA PRO A 837 -50.42 -36.89 -58.70
C PRO A 837 -50.62 -38.18 -59.52
N PRO A 838 -49.61 -38.64 -60.28
CA PRO A 838 -49.57 -39.99 -60.83
C PRO A 838 -48.74 -40.95 -59.95
N GLU A 839 -49.23 -42.18 -59.81
CA GLU A 839 -48.43 -43.34 -59.40
C GLU A 839 -47.40 -43.71 -60.49
N ILE A 840 -46.35 -44.48 -60.16
CA ILE A 840 -45.96 -45.71 -60.89
C ILE A 840 -44.89 -46.53 -60.11
N THR A 841 -45.12 -47.84 -60.18
CA THR A 841 -44.40 -49.04 -59.73
C THR A 841 -42.85 -49.06 -59.80
N PRO A 842 -42.15 -49.76 -58.86
CA PRO A 842 -40.71 -50.03 -58.97
C PRO A 842 -40.39 -51.25 -59.86
N VAL A 843 -39.22 -51.22 -60.51
CA VAL A 843 -38.60 -52.35 -61.24
C VAL A 843 -37.11 -52.43 -60.89
N GLN A 844 -36.62 -53.61 -60.50
CA GLN A 844 -35.17 -53.89 -60.33
C GLN A 844 -34.53 -54.26 -61.68
N PRO A 845 -33.27 -53.86 -61.90
CA PRO A 845 -32.16 -54.85 -61.91
C PRO A 845 -30.80 -54.30 -61.40
N ALA A 846 -29.71 -55.08 -61.31
CA ALA A 846 -29.50 -56.46 -60.83
C ALA A 846 -27.98 -56.80 -60.85
N VAL A 847 -27.44 -57.37 -59.75
CA VAL A 847 -26.20 -58.17 -59.65
C VAL A 847 -24.85 -57.53 -60.05
N GLU A 848 -23.90 -57.47 -59.11
CA GLU A 848 -22.63 -58.24 -59.17
C GLU A 848 -21.93 -58.28 -57.79
N GLN A 849 -21.28 -59.40 -57.46
CA GLN A 849 -20.57 -59.64 -56.19
C GLN A 849 -19.05 -59.64 -56.42
N PRO A 850 -18.24 -59.00 -55.56
CA PRO A 850 -16.79 -59.21 -55.54
C PRO A 850 -16.39 -60.54 -54.89
N SER A 851 -15.26 -61.07 -55.33
CA SER A 851 -14.64 -62.33 -54.89
C SER A 851 -14.00 -62.25 -53.48
N ALA A 852 -13.69 -63.43 -52.91
CA ALA A 852 -13.09 -63.60 -51.59
C ALA A 852 -11.70 -62.92 -51.42
N PRO A 853 -11.30 -62.55 -50.18
CA PRO A 853 -10.11 -61.75 -49.92
C PRO A 853 -8.80 -62.56 -49.86
N ASP A 854 -7.71 -61.94 -50.32
CA ASP A 854 -6.34 -62.33 -49.97
C ASP A 854 -6.05 -62.07 -48.47
N LEU A 855 -5.09 -62.81 -47.90
CA LEU A 855 -4.65 -62.63 -46.51
C LEU A 855 -3.96 -61.26 -46.31
N PRO A 856 -4.21 -60.55 -45.20
CA PRO A 856 -3.63 -59.22 -44.95
C PRO A 856 -2.12 -59.31 -44.65
N ILE A 857 -1.33 -58.48 -45.33
CA ILE A 857 0.12 -58.39 -45.18
C ILE A 857 0.46 -57.47 -44.00
N ALA A 858 1.35 -57.90 -43.09
CA ALA A 858 1.84 -57.12 -41.97
C ALA A 858 3.17 -56.39 -42.27
N VAL A 859 3.14 -55.06 -42.26
CA VAL A 859 4.26 -54.17 -42.58
C VAL A 859 4.77 -53.46 -41.32
N LEU A 860 6.02 -53.68 -40.92
CA LEU A 860 6.70 -52.85 -39.93
C LEU A 860 7.25 -51.60 -40.63
N LEU A 861 6.65 -50.45 -40.39
CA LEU A 861 7.05 -49.16 -40.96
C LEU A 861 7.86 -48.37 -39.92
N VAL A 862 9.12 -48.10 -40.23
CA VAL A 862 10.06 -47.39 -39.35
C VAL A 862 10.54 -46.10 -40.01
N GLU A 863 10.11 -44.99 -39.45
CA GLU A 863 10.23 -43.66 -40.06
C GLU A 863 10.22 -42.66 -38.90
N ASP A 864 11.27 -41.87 -38.72
CA ASP A 864 11.37 -40.98 -37.56
C ASP A 864 10.49 -39.72 -37.72
N GLU A 865 10.40 -39.19 -38.94
CA GLU A 865 9.52 -38.07 -39.26
C GLU A 865 8.03 -38.47 -39.17
N ALA A 866 7.38 -38.05 -38.09
CA ALA A 866 6.03 -38.48 -37.73
C ALA A 866 4.97 -38.23 -38.83
N LEU A 867 5.08 -37.15 -39.61
CA LEU A 867 4.16 -36.86 -40.70
C LEU A 867 4.30 -37.85 -41.86
N ILE A 868 5.53 -38.23 -42.22
CA ILE A 868 5.80 -39.23 -43.27
C ILE A 868 5.36 -40.62 -42.80
N ARG A 869 5.62 -40.95 -41.53
CA ARG A 869 5.23 -42.24 -40.94
C ARG A 869 3.71 -42.42 -40.96
N ILE A 870 2.96 -41.45 -40.44
CA ILE A 870 1.49 -41.48 -40.42
C ILE A 870 0.94 -41.52 -41.85
N SER A 871 1.44 -40.69 -42.79
CA SER A 871 0.91 -40.70 -44.16
C SER A 871 1.20 -41.99 -44.92
N THR A 872 2.32 -42.64 -44.63
CA THR A 872 2.68 -43.94 -45.23
C THR A 872 1.89 -45.08 -44.59
N ALA A 873 1.64 -45.02 -43.28
CA ALA A 873 0.82 -45.97 -42.56
C ALA A 873 -0.65 -45.92 -43.01
N ASP A 874 -1.27 -44.74 -43.00
CA ASP A 874 -2.64 -44.50 -43.49
C ASP A 874 -2.82 -45.06 -44.90
N PHE A 875 -1.87 -44.78 -45.82
CA PHE A 875 -1.96 -45.27 -47.20
C PHE A 875 -1.87 -46.80 -47.28
N LEU A 876 -0.91 -47.41 -46.59
CA LEU A 876 -0.74 -48.87 -46.64
C LEU A 876 -1.92 -49.59 -45.97
N GLN A 877 -2.55 -48.98 -44.96
CA GLN A 877 -3.81 -49.44 -44.37
C GLN A 877 -5.00 -49.31 -45.34
N ASP A 878 -5.16 -48.17 -46.03
CA ASP A 878 -6.14 -48.02 -47.12
C ASP A 878 -5.91 -49.02 -48.27
N ALA A 879 -4.65 -49.43 -48.50
CA ALA A 879 -4.27 -50.49 -49.44
C ALA A 879 -4.46 -51.93 -48.89
N GLY A 880 -5.09 -52.09 -47.73
CA GLY A 880 -5.46 -53.38 -47.13
C GLY A 880 -4.33 -54.11 -46.41
N MET A 881 -3.27 -53.42 -45.99
CA MET A 881 -2.16 -53.97 -45.21
C MET A 881 -2.29 -53.59 -43.74
N THR A 882 -1.90 -54.50 -42.83
CA THR A 882 -1.75 -54.17 -41.42
C THR A 882 -0.41 -53.46 -41.24
N VAL A 883 -0.40 -52.22 -40.77
CA VAL A 883 0.85 -51.47 -40.55
C VAL A 883 1.15 -51.35 -39.07
N VAL A 884 2.37 -51.74 -38.71
CA VAL A 884 2.96 -51.56 -37.38
C VAL A 884 3.92 -50.39 -37.48
N GLU A 885 3.55 -49.25 -36.91
CA GLU A 885 4.38 -48.04 -36.94
C GLU A 885 5.42 -48.05 -35.82
N ALA A 886 6.65 -47.62 -36.14
CA ALA A 886 7.68 -47.30 -35.18
C ALA A 886 8.35 -45.96 -35.54
N GLY A 887 8.42 -45.04 -34.59
CA GLY A 887 9.12 -43.75 -34.72
C GLY A 887 10.61 -43.83 -34.38
N SER A 888 11.09 -44.93 -33.81
CA SER A 888 12.50 -45.15 -33.54
C SER A 888 12.93 -46.60 -33.77
N ALA A 889 14.24 -46.83 -33.80
CA ALA A 889 14.79 -48.17 -33.94
C ALA A 889 14.54 -49.02 -32.67
N ALA A 890 14.50 -48.40 -31.48
CA ALA A 890 14.09 -49.07 -30.25
C ALA A 890 12.63 -49.55 -30.29
N GLU A 891 11.69 -48.71 -30.77
CA GLU A 891 10.29 -49.09 -30.96
C GLU A 891 10.16 -50.23 -31.99
N ALA A 892 10.89 -50.16 -33.11
CA ALA A 892 10.87 -51.17 -34.15
C ALA A 892 11.39 -52.54 -33.67
N LEU A 893 12.43 -52.57 -32.82
CA LEU A 893 12.94 -53.81 -32.22
C LEU A 893 11.96 -54.41 -31.20
N ALA A 894 11.24 -53.58 -30.44
CA ALA A 894 10.20 -54.05 -29.54
C ALA A 894 8.97 -54.61 -30.30
N ALA A 895 8.58 -53.95 -31.40
CA ALA A 895 7.50 -54.41 -32.28
C ALA A 895 7.84 -55.74 -32.96
N GLY A 896 9.03 -55.86 -33.57
CA GLY A 896 9.48 -57.08 -34.26
C GLY A 896 9.64 -58.30 -33.34
N GLY A 897 9.77 -58.10 -32.02
CA GLY A 897 9.78 -59.18 -31.04
C GLY A 897 8.41 -59.57 -30.46
N SER A 898 7.35 -58.80 -30.75
CA SER A 898 6.02 -58.96 -30.13
C SER A 898 4.88 -59.17 -31.13
N GLN A 899 5.10 -58.91 -32.43
CA GLN A 899 4.09 -59.01 -33.48
C GLN A 899 4.66 -59.76 -34.70
N THR A 900 3.79 -60.41 -35.48
CA THR A 900 4.17 -61.07 -36.74
C THR A 900 4.35 -60.02 -37.84
N ILE A 901 5.58 -59.87 -38.33
CA ILE A 901 5.95 -58.90 -39.37
C ILE A 901 6.33 -59.65 -40.65
N ASP A 902 5.66 -59.37 -41.76
CA ASP A 902 5.94 -59.97 -43.07
C ASP A 902 6.99 -59.18 -43.88
N ILE A 903 7.15 -57.88 -43.60
CA ILE A 903 8.12 -57.01 -44.27
C ILE A 903 8.47 -55.79 -43.42
N LEU A 904 9.73 -55.34 -43.49
CA LEU A 904 10.20 -54.07 -42.94
C LEU A 904 10.25 -53.00 -44.04
N VAL A 905 9.69 -51.83 -43.78
CA VAL A 905 9.91 -50.60 -44.56
C VAL A 905 10.59 -49.61 -43.61
N THR A 906 11.81 -49.18 -43.90
CA THR A 906 12.59 -48.33 -42.97
C THR A 906 13.29 -47.18 -43.69
N ASP A 907 13.34 -46.00 -43.09
CA ASP A 907 14.38 -45.02 -43.47
C ASP A 907 15.75 -45.61 -43.11
N VAL A 908 16.74 -45.24 -43.91
CA VAL A 908 18.17 -45.48 -43.70
C VAL A 908 18.71 -44.61 -42.56
N HIS A 909 18.23 -43.36 -42.40
CA HIS A 909 18.79 -42.33 -41.53
C HIS A 909 18.05 -42.13 -40.19
N LEU A 910 17.72 -43.21 -39.48
CA LEU A 910 17.06 -43.11 -38.17
C LEU A 910 18.01 -42.55 -37.07
N PRO A 911 17.51 -41.80 -36.07
CA PRO A 911 18.36 -41.09 -35.09
C PRO A 911 19.23 -41.95 -34.16
N GLU A 912 18.79 -43.16 -33.84
CA GLU A 912 19.43 -44.02 -32.80
C GLU A 912 20.45 -45.01 -33.37
N MET A 913 20.18 -45.55 -34.56
CA MET A 913 21.02 -46.46 -35.34
C MET A 913 20.48 -46.49 -36.77
N SER A 914 21.31 -46.72 -37.79
CA SER A 914 20.82 -46.66 -39.17
C SER A 914 19.78 -47.76 -39.46
N GLY A 915 18.88 -47.52 -40.42
CA GLY A 915 17.91 -48.52 -40.87
C GLY A 915 18.56 -49.84 -41.31
N LEU A 916 19.79 -49.77 -41.83
CA LEU A 916 20.60 -50.93 -42.18
C LEU A 916 21.00 -51.75 -40.93
N GLN A 917 21.41 -51.08 -39.85
CA GLN A 917 21.74 -51.72 -38.57
C GLN A 917 20.48 -52.28 -37.88
N LEU A 918 19.35 -51.59 -37.98
CA LEU A 918 18.06 -52.06 -37.51
C LEU A 918 17.61 -53.33 -38.25
N ALA A 919 17.70 -53.32 -39.59
CA ALA A 919 17.38 -54.47 -40.44
C ALA A 919 18.25 -55.70 -40.11
N LEU A 920 19.55 -55.50 -39.86
CA LEU A 920 20.46 -56.56 -39.42
C LEU A 920 20.03 -57.17 -38.07
N LYS A 921 19.75 -56.34 -37.07
CA LYS A 921 19.28 -56.81 -35.74
C LYS A 921 17.93 -57.53 -35.81
N LEU A 922 16.98 -57.01 -36.58
CA LEU A 922 15.70 -57.69 -36.78
C LEU A 922 15.88 -59.05 -37.49
N ARG A 923 16.88 -59.20 -38.37
CA ARG A 923 17.20 -60.49 -39.01
C ARG A 923 17.91 -61.51 -38.10
N GLU A 924 18.45 -61.10 -36.95
CA GLU A 924 18.92 -62.06 -35.92
C GLU A 924 17.76 -62.87 -35.31
N THR A 925 16.54 -62.31 -35.32
CA THR A 925 15.31 -62.95 -34.80
C THR A 925 14.31 -63.36 -35.89
N LEU A 926 14.24 -62.62 -37.00
CA LEU A 926 13.38 -62.87 -38.16
C LEU A 926 14.24 -63.16 -39.41
N THR A 927 14.77 -64.38 -39.49
CA THR A 927 15.93 -64.76 -40.32
C THR A 927 15.79 -64.61 -41.84
N ASP A 928 14.61 -64.28 -42.38
CA ASP A 928 14.39 -63.99 -43.82
C ASP A 928 13.48 -62.77 -44.07
N LEU A 929 13.38 -61.85 -43.10
CA LEU A 929 12.54 -60.65 -43.18
C LEU A 929 12.89 -59.80 -44.42
N PRO A 930 11.98 -59.60 -45.40
CA PRO A 930 12.19 -58.69 -46.52
C PRO A 930 12.31 -57.24 -46.03
N VAL A 931 13.12 -56.42 -46.69
CA VAL A 931 13.35 -55.02 -46.26
C VAL A 931 13.29 -54.04 -47.43
N ILE A 932 12.53 -52.97 -47.29
CA ILE A 932 12.51 -51.82 -48.20
C ILE A 932 13.16 -50.63 -47.51
N PHE A 933 14.26 -50.12 -48.07
CA PHE A 933 14.90 -48.89 -47.62
C PHE A 933 14.30 -47.68 -48.32
N ALA A 934 13.79 -46.73 -47.54
CA ALA A 934 13.18 -45.49 -48.00
C ALA A 934 14.15 -44.31 -47.78
N THR A 935 14.87 -43.87 -48.81
CA THR A 935 15.97 -42.88 -48.66
C THR A 935 15.95 -41.80 -49.73
N GLY A 936 16.57 -40.64 -49.47
CA GLY A 936 16.84 -39.62 -50.50
C GLY A 936 18.00 -39.98 -51.44
N ASP A 937 18.86 -40.94 -51.07
CA ASP A 937 20.06 -41.32 -51.82
C ASP A 937 19.82 -42.36 -52.90
N ARG A 938 20.65 -42.33 -53.95
CA ARG A 938 20.55 -43.29 -55.09
C ARG A 938 21.12 -44.68 -54.79
N ASN A 939 21.86 -44.87 -53.70
CA ASN A 939 22.35 -46.17 -53.24
C ASN A 939 22.52 -46.15 -51.71
N VAL A 940 22.46 -47.32 -51.06
CA VAL A 940 22.76 -47.51 -49.63
C VAL A 940 23.99 -48.42 -49.52
N PRO A 941 25.18 -47.88 -49.22
CA PRO A 941 26.39 -48.68 -49.11
C PRO A 941 26.23 -49.83 -48.10
N GLY A 942 26.45 -51.06 -48.56
CA GLY A 942 26.28 -52.28 -47.75
C GLY A 942 24.91 -52.96 -47.85
N SER A 943 23.89 -52.38 -48.50
CA SER A 943 22.64 -53.10 -48.76
C SER A 943 22.76 -54.17 -49.85
N GLU A 944 23.78 -54.07 -50.73
CA GLU A 944 24.02 -55.02 -51.83
C GLU A 944 24.40 -56.44 -51.34
N GLU A 945 24.90 -56.58 -50.11
CA GLU A 945 25.24 -57.88 -49.50
C GLU A 945 24.04 -58.52 -48.75
N LEU A 946 22.91 -57.81 -48.63
CA LEU A 946 21.71 -58.28 -47.93
C LEU A 946 20.67 -58.84 -48.92
N GLY A 947 20.41 -60.14 -48.85
CA GLY A 947 19.33 -60.78 -49.63
C GLY A 947 17.94 -60.22 -49.29
N ARG A 948 16.96 -60.34 -50.21
CA ARG A 948 15.56 -59.85 -50.07
C ARG A 948 15.43 -58.36 -49.66
N THR A 949 16.31 -57.49 -50.13
CA THR A 949 16.17 -56.03 -49.96
C THR A 949 15.71 -55.32 -51.23
N ALA A 950 15.03 -54.19 -51.08
CA ALA A 950 14.73 -53.24 -52.14
C ALA A 950 14.93 -51.80 -51.65
N LEU A 951 15.01 -50.85 -52.59
CA LEU A 951 15.16 -49.43 -52.31
C LEU A 951 14.05 -48.64 -52.99
N ILE A 952 13.52 -47.63 -52.30
CA ILE A 952 12.56 -46.66 -52.82
C ILE A 952 13.02 -45.24 -52.45
N THR A 953 12.97 -44.31 -53.40
CA THR A 953 13.53 -42.97 -53.21
C THR A 953 12.49 -41.99 -52.69
N LYS A 954 12.79 -41.29 -51.58
CA LYS A 954 11.95 -40.22 -51.01
C LYS A 954 11.97 -38.96 -51.91
N PRO A 955 10.83 -38.26 -52.13
CA PRO A 955 9.46 -38.68 -51.82
C PRO A 955 9.00 -39.80 -52.76
N TYR A 956 8.45 -40.88 -52.20
CA TYR A 956 8.10 -42.09 -52.95
C TYR A 956 6.62 -42.15 -53.34
N ASP A 957 6.33 -42.83 -54.45
CA ASP A 957 4.97 -43.17 -54.88
C ASP A 957 4.43 -44.31 -54.01
N TYR A 958 3.30 -44.06 -53.35
CA TYR A 958 2.70 -45.02 -52.42
C TYR A 958 2.11 -46.26 -53.11
N GLU A 959 1.66 -46.18 -54.37
CA GLU A 959 1.26 -47.37 -55.13
C GLU A 959 2.48 -48.20 -55.55
N LEU A 960 3.61 -47.55 -55.85
CA LEU A 960 4.88 -48.25 -56.10
C LEU A 960 5.38 -48.95 -54.82
N LEU A 961 5.25 -48.32 -53.65
CA LEU A 961 5.56 -48.93 -52.37
C LEU A 961 4.68 -50.16 -52.11
N THR A 962 3.36 -50.01 -52.26
CA THR A 962 2.36 -51.09 -52.11
C THR A 962 2.65 -52.25 -53.07
N THR A 963 2.94 -51.95 -54.33
CA THR A 963 3.28 -52.96 -55.36
C THR A 963 4.56 -53.70 -54.99
N ARG A 964 5.60 -52.99 -54.53
CA ARG A 964 6.85 -53.61 -54.06
C ARG A 964 6.63 -54.48 -52.84
N ILE A 965 5.88 -54.02 -51.84
CA ILE A 965 5.53 -54.80 -50.64
C ILE A 965 4.86 -56.11 -51.04
N ARG A 966 3.77 -56.06 -51.82
CA ARG A 966 3.06 -57.27 -52.29
C ARG A 966 4.01 -58.23 -53.00
N SER A 967 4.86 -57.72 -53.90
CA SER A 967 5.83 -58.53 -54.65
C SER A 967 6.94 -59.17 -53.80
N MET A 968 7.27 -58.59 -52.64
CA MET A 968 8.33 -59.07 -51.75
C MET A 968 7.84 -60.03 -50.66
N VAL A 969 6.54 -60.00 -50.35
CA VAL A 969 5.90 -60.89 -49.36
C VAL A 969 5.39 -62.18 -50.01
N THR A 970 4.84 -62.14 -51.23
CA THR A 970 4.51 -63.38 -51.95
C THR A 970 5.77 -64.19 -52.30
N PRO A 971 5.84 -65.49 -52.01
CA PRO A 971 6.96 -66.32 -52.43
C PRO A 971 6.99 -66.44 -53.96
N ARG A 972 8.18 -66.34 -54.57
CA ARG A 972 8.37 -66.67 -55.98
C ARG A 972 7.97 -68.12 -56.22
N SER A 973 6.84 -68.31 -56.90
CA SER A 973 6.61 -69.53 -57.67
C SER A 973 7.75 -69.66 -58.69
N GLY A 974 8.29 -70.88 -58.85
CA GLY A 974 9.63 -71.11 -59.40
C GLY A 974 9.93 -70.45 -60.75
N GLY A 975 11.15 -69.90 -60.84
CA GLY A 975 11.77 -69.28 -62.02
C GLY A 975 13.20 -68.89 -61.69
#